data_AF-A0A835G1N4-F1
#
_entry.id   AF-A0A835G1N4-F1
#
_cell.length_a   1.000
_cell.length_b   1.000
_cell.length_c   1.000
_cell.angle_alpha   90.00
_cell.angle_beta   90.00
_cell.angle_gamma   90.00
#
_symmetry.space_group_name_H-M   'P 1'
#
loop_
_entity.id
_entity.type
_entity.pdbx_description
1 polymer ?
#
loop_
_entity_poly.entity_id
_entity_poly.type
_entity_poly.pdbx_seq_one_letter_code
_entity_poly.pdbx_strand_id
1 'polypeptide(L)'
;MVTPFDENGAIDFAKLPQLVNHLLDNHTEGIILAGTTGESPTLTHDEEIELFNEVIRLVDGRVPIICGVGTNDTRDSVEFVKELSAIRGIDAGLAVVPYYNKPNQEGLYQHFKAIAEASDLPIILYNVPGRTVASLDVATSLRLAELDNIIAIKECAGLDALTELIEKAPKDFLVYTGEDSLAFVTKALGGQGVISVASHIFGTEMYEMFQALDQEEVKKAASIQRQVLPKMNALFSVPSPAPVKAVLNHLGVSVGGVRENGKNMYIAEVEDEIFVLDCGLKYPENELLGIDVVIPDFTYLEENIDRVAGIFLTHGHADAIGALPYLLAKVHVPVFGTKLTVELAKLNVEAHAGSKDFDDFHVVDAHTEIDFAHATISFFRTTHTIPDSIGINLKTAEGNIVYTGDFKFDQSAIPMYQTDFGRLAEIGNEGVLALLSDSSNAENPAQVVSELQIADEVFDTIRYWEGRIIVACVASNLQRVQQVLDAAHRSDRKVVLTGQDFQRIINTAIDLDKLKLPSEDLIVPAKDMKKYQADQLVVLETGNMGEPIKSLQKMANGTHRVIKIQDGDLVYITTTPTTAMETAVAKTEDIVYRAGGIVKQISDNMRVSGHANPTDLQLMLNLIKPKYVIPVQGEYRQLAAHADLAHEIGIPYKNIFITGRGDILEYSKQKMTVAGSTTADNIMIDGIGVGDIGNIVLRDRRILSEDGIFVAVVTINRREKRIVSPAKITSRGFVYVKTSKDLMKESSNIVTEIVEKHLESNDFEWSKLKQDIREQLSRYLFEQTKRRPVILPVIMEATQRKGRKTSN
;
A
#
# COMPACT_ATOMS: atom_id res chain seq x y z
N MET A 1 -3.02 -14.84 -15.76
CA MET A 1 -1.56 -14.88 -15.91
C MET A 1 -0.98 -13.62 -15.27
N VAL A 2 0.07 -13.74 -14.47
CA VAL A 2 0.86 -12.58 -14.03
C VAL A 2 1.57 -11.95 -15.22
N THR A 3 1.83 -10.65 -15.19
CA THR A 3 2.59 -10.00 -16.28
C THR A 3 4.07 -10.12 -15.95
N PRO A 4 4.88 -10.82 -16.77
CA PRO A 4 6.32 -10.87 -16.54
C PRO A 4 6.89 -9.49 -16.83
N PHE A 5 7.59 -8.94 -15.85
CA PHE A 5 8.28 -7.67 -16.00
C PHE A 5 9.77 -7.92 -16.04
N ASP A 6 10.48 -7.20 -16.91
CA ASP A 6 11.94 -7.22 -16.94
C ASP A 6 12.49 -6.38 -15.79
N GLU A 7 13.81 -6.31 -15.68
CA GLU A 7 14.49 -5.43 -14.71
C GLU A 7 14.10 -3.97 -14.90
N ASN A 8 13.87 -3.56 -16.15
CA ASN A 8 13.39 -2.22 -16.47
C ASN A 8 11.91 -2.03 -16.18
N GLY A 9 11.19 -3.05 -15.68
CA GLY A 9 9.75 -3.19 -15.43
C GLY A 9 8.81 -3.03 -16.63
N ALA A 10 9.36 -3.06 -17.85
CA ALA A 10 8.60 -3.23 -19.08
C ALA A 10 8.15 -4.69 -19.18
N ILE A 11 7.17 -4.98 -20.02
CA ILE A 11 6.75 -6.37 -20.24
C ILE A 11 7.94 -7.16 -20.81
N ASP A 12 8.36 -8.20 -20.10
CA ASP A 12 9.44 -9.08 -20.54
C ASP A 12 8.92 -10.07 -21.58
N PHE A 13 8.83 -9.61 -22.81
CA PHE A 13 8.46 -10.45 -23.96
C PHE A 13 9.43 -11.60 -24.21
N ALA A 14 10.68 -11.52 -23.71
CA ALA A 14 11.65 -12.60 -23.84
C ALA A 14 11.36 -13.75 -22.85
N LYS A 15 10.80 -13.46 -21.67
CA LYS A 15 10.38 -14.45 -20.67
C LYS A 15 8.95 -14.92 -20.84
N LEU A 16 8.12 -14.16 -21.55
CA LEU A 16 6.73 -14.50 -21.83
C LEU A 16 6.54 -15.92 -22.42
N PRO A 17 7.37 -16.43 -23.37
CA PRO A 17 7.27 -17.81 -23.84
C PRO A 17 7.50 -18.85 -22.75
N GLN A 18 8.41 -18.58 -21.80
CA GLN A 18 8.68 -19.48 -20.70
C GLN A 18 7.47 -19.57 -19.76
N LEU A 19 6.89 -18.41 -19.40
CA LEU A 19 5.71 -18.36 -18.54
C LEU A 19 4.48 -19.01 -19.21
N VAL A 20 4.22 -18.70 -20.48
CA VAL A 20 3.08 -19.26 -21.24
C VAL A 20 3.21 -20.78 -21.34
N ASN A 21 4.38 -21.30 -21.74
CA ASN A 21 4.56 -22.76 -21.83
C ASN A 21 4.53 -23.41 -20.44
N HIS A 22 5.11 -22.79 -19.40
CA HIS A 22 5.00 -23.29 -18.03
C HIS A 22 3.53 -23.47 -17.60
N LEU A 23 2.66 -22.50 -17.91
CA LEU A 23 1.23 -22.61 -17.56
C LEU A 23 0.54 -23.74 -18.34
N LEU A 24 0.81 -23.85 -19.64
CA LEU A 24 0.21 -24.88 -20.51
C LEU A 24 0.69 -26.29 -20.14
N ASP A 25 1.98 -26.45 -19.85
CA ASP A 25 2.58 -27.71 -19.42
C ASP A 25 2.05 -28.14 -18.04
N ASN A 26 1.60 -27.18 -17.21
CA ASN A 26 0.92 -27.43 -15.93
C ASN A 26 -0.61 -27.42 -16.06
N HIS A 27 -1.13 -27.88 -17.19
CA HIS A 27 -2.56 -28.17 -17.41
C HIS A 27 -3.50 -26.95 -17.30
N THR A 28 -3.01 -25.73 -17.55
CA THR A 28 -3.89 -24.56 -17.68
C THR A 28 -4.78 -24.71 -18.92
N GLU A 29 -6.11 -24.66 -18.75
CA GLU A 29 -7.09 -24.82 -19.83
C GLU A 29 -7.57 -23.48 -20.45
N GLY A 30 -7.08 -22.34 -19.96
CA GLY A 30 -7.39 -21.01 -20.49
C GLY A 30 -6.50 -19.94 -19.86
N ILE A 31 -6.09 -18.95 -20.64
CA ILE A 31 -5.18 -17.89 -20.18
C ILE A 31 -5.93 -16.56 -20.11
N ILE A 32 -5.95 -15.97 -18.91
CA ILE A 32 -6.48 -14.62 -18.70
C ILE A 32 -5.34 -13.61 -18.63
N LEU A 33 -5.41 -12.58 -19.45
CA LEU A 33 -4.46 -11.47 -19.56
C LEU A 33 -5.09 -10.18 -19.01
N ALA A 34 -4.27 -9.27 -18.48
CA ALA A 34 -4.74 -7.97 -17.97
C ALA A 34 -5.95 -8.07 -17.00
N GLY A 35 -6.08 -9.18 -16.26
CA GLY A 35 -6.93 -9.24 -15.09
C GLY A 35 -6.24 -8.63 -13.88
N THR A 36 -6.86 -8.64 -12.71
CA THR A 36 -6.22 -8.13 -11.47
C THR A 36 -4.85 -8.74 -11.19
N THR A 37 -4.71 -10.05 -11.40
CA THR A 37 -3.42 -10.76 -11.24
C THR A 37 -2.43 -10.45 -12.35
N GLY A 38 -2.92 -10.07 -13.53
CA GLY A 38 -2.12 -9.57 -14.66
C GLY A 38 -1.87 -8.06 -14.58
N GLU A 39 -2.12 -7.44 -13.42
CA GLU A 39 -1.70 -6.08 -13.10
C GLU A 39 -2.24 -4.99 -14.05
N SER A 40 -3.44 -5.18 -14.62
CA SER A 40 -4.03 -4.22 -15.58
C SER A 40 -4.09 -2.76 -15.14
N PRO A 41 -4.33 -2.39 -13.87
CA PRO A 41 -4.26 -0.99 -13.46
C PRO A 41 -2.88 -0.34 -13.61
N THR A 42 -1.84 -1.14 -13.90
CA THR A 42 -0.46 -0.70 -14.07
C THR A 42 0.05 -0.82 -15.50
N LEU A 43 -0.78 -1.33 -16.43
CA LEU A 43 -0.44 -1.42 -17.84
C LEU A 43 -1.04 -0.23 -18.59
N THR A 44 -0.28 0.31 -19.54
CA THR A 44 -0.80 1.24 -20.53
C THR A 44 -1.61 0.50 -21.59
N HIS A 45 -2.45 1.23 -22.33
CA HIS A 45 -3.24 0.67 -23.44
C HIS A 45 -2.34 -0.07 -24.46
N ASP A 46 -1.23 0.54 -24.86
CA ASP A 46 -0.31 -0.04 -25.84
C ASP A 46 0.37 -1.31 -25.30
N GLU A 47 0.81 -1.30 -24.02
CA GLU A 47 1.35 -2.49 -23.35
C GLU A 47 0.34 -3.64 -23.29
N GLU A 48 -0.94 -3.36 -23.03
CA GLU A 48 -2.01 -4.36 -23.04
C GLU A 48 -2.17 -4.98 -24.44
N ILE A 49 -2.23 -4.16 -25.49
CA ILE A 49 -2.36 -4.63 -26.88
C ILE A 49 -1.14 -5.46 -27.29
N GLU A 50 0.08 -5.03 -26.97
CA GLU A 50 1.31 -5.78 -27.29
C GLU A 50 1.36 -7.11 -26.55
N LEU A 51 1.01 -7.13 -25.25
CA LEU A 51 0.90 -8.34 -24.45
C LEU A 51 -0.09 -9.33 -25.04
N PHE A 52 -1.28 -8.86 -25.42
CA PHE A 52 -2.32 -9.72 -25.98
C PHE A 52 -1.86 -10.36 -27.28
N ASN A 53 -1.32 -9.57 -28.21
CA ASN A 53 -0.86 -10.07 -29.50
C ASN A 53 0.26 -11.11 -29.35
N GLU A 54 1.23 -10.87 -28.47
CA GLU A 54 2.33 -11.81 -28.28
C GLU A 54 1.87 -13.09 -27.58
N VAL A 55 0.99 -13.02 -26.58
CA VAL A 55 0.43 -14.22 -25.97
C VAL A 55 -0.43 -15.01 -26.96
N ILE A 56 -1.24 -14.35 -27.80
CA ILE A 56 -2.01 -15.02 -28.87
C ILE A 56 -1.08 -15.82 -29.77
N ARG A 57 0.01 -15.20 -30.22
CA ARG A 57 1.03 -15.85 -31.05
C ARG A 57 1.68 -17.04 -30.35
N LEU A 58 1.97 -16.90 -29.06
CA LEU A 58 2.61 -17.96 -28.28
C LEU A 58 1.66 -19.11 -28.00
N VAL A 59 0.41 -18.84 -27.62
CA VAL A 59 -0.60 -19.86 -27.33
C VAL A 59 -1.01 -20.62 -28.58
N ASP A 60 -1.08 -19.96 -29.74
CA ASP A 60 -1.34 -20.58 -31.05
C ASP A 60 -2.61 -21.46 -31.04
N GLY A 61 -3.68 -20.96 -30.42
CA GLY A 61 -4.98 -21.65 -30.35
C GLY A 61 -5.02 -22.91 -29.48
N ARG A 62 -3.97 -23.19 -28.68
CA ARG A 62 -3.94 -24.36 -27.77
C ARG A 62 -5.01 -24.29 -26.67
N VAL A 63 -5.29 -23.09 -26.16
CA VAL A 63 -6.31 -22.81 -25.15
C VAL A 63 -6.95 -21.45 -25.41
N PRO A 64 -8.18 -21.20 -24.93
CA PRO A 64 -8.82 -19.89 -25.05
C PRO A 64 -8.05 -18.78 -24.34
N ILE A 65 -8.06 -17.59 -24.93
CA ILE A 65 -7.49 -16.36 -24.39
C ILE A 65 -8.60 -15.38 -24.00
N ILE A 66 -8.51 -14.90 -22.76
CA ILE A 66 -9.46 -13.95 -22.19
C ILE A 66 -8.70 -12.68 -21.81
N CYS A 67 -9.11 -11.53 -22.31
CA CYS A 67 -8.45 -10.26 -22.01
C CYS A 67 -9.26 -9.44 -21.00
N GLY A 68 -8.62 -8.74 -20.08
CA GLY A 68 -9.29 -7.76 -19.22
C GLY A 68 -9.77 -6.58 -20.04
N VAL A 69 -11.04 -6.19 -19.87
CA VAL A 69 -11.66 -5.10 -20.67
C VAL A 69 -12.43 -4.08 -19.83
N GLY A 70 -12.64 -4.36 -18.54
CA GLY A 70 -13.46 -3.53 -17.68
C GLY A 70 -12.67 -2.46 -16.92
N THR A 71 -13.18 -1.23 -16.94
CA THR A 71 -12.68 -0.11 -16.14
C THR A 71 -13.82 0.56 -15.35
N ASN A 72 -13.54 1.68 -14.69
CA ASN A 72 -14.59 2.49 -14.06
C ASN A 72 -15.45 3.28 -15.06
N ASP A 73 -14.94 3.51 -16.27
CA ASP A 73 -15.63 4.24 -17.33
C ASP A 73 -16.26 3.22 -18.30
N THR A 74 -17.59 3.23 -18.36
CA THR A 74 -18.37 2.41 -19.29
C THR A 74 -17.97 2.70 -20.74
N ARG A 75 -17.74 3.97 -21.10
CA ARG A 75 -17.41 4.35 -22.48
C ARG A 75 -16.06 3.77 -22.88
N ASP A 76 -15.06 3.90 -22.00
CA ASP A 76 -13.71 3.39 -22.30
C ASP A 76 -13.73 1.86 -22.42
N SER A 77 -14.48 1.18 -21.54
CA SER A 77 -14.67 -0.28 -21.63
C SER A 77 -15.37 -0.71 -22.93
N VAL A 78 -16.36 0.08 -23.39
CA VAL A 78 -17.09 -0.15 -24.66
C VAL A 78 -16.17 0.03 -25.87
N GLU A 79 -15.38 1.11 -25.91
CA GLU A 79 -14.45 1.34 -27.02
C GLU A 79 -13.34 0.28 -27.04
N PHE A 80 -12.84 -0.12 -25.87
CA PHE A 80 -11.80 -1.15 -25.79
C PHE A 80 -12.32 -2.52 -26.24
N VAL A 81 -13.53 -2.91 -25.86
CA VAL A 81 -14.16 -4.15 -26.36
C VAL A 81 -14.31 -4.14 -27.89
N LYS A 82 -14.70 -3.00 -28.49
CA LYS A 82 -14.76 -2.89 -29.97
C LYS A 82 -13.39 -3.09 -30.61
N GLU A 83 -12.35 -2.48 -30.05
CA GLU A 83 -10.98 -2.63 -30.55
C GLU A 83 -10.52 -4.09 -30.45
N LEU A 84 -10.68 -4.72 -29.28
CA LEU A 84 -10.27 -6.10 -29.06
C LEU A 84 -11.07 -7.09 -29.91
N SER A 85 -12.33 -6.81 -30.23
CA SER A 85 -13.14 -7.64 -31.14
C SER A 85 -12.57 -7.73 -32.55
N ALA A 86 -11.73 -6.77 -32.96
CA ALA A 86 -11.04 -6.80 -34.24
C ALA A 86 -9.75 -7.64 -34.22
N ILE A 87 -9.24 -8.03 -33.04
CA ILE A 87 -8.01 -8.81 -32.88
C ILE A 87 -8.35 -10.29 -32.91
N ARG A 88 -7.88 -10.98 -33.95
CA ARG A 88 -8.11 -12.42 -34.11
C ARG A 88 -7.31 -13.21 -33.08
N GLY A 89 -7.99 -14.07 -32.32
CA GLY A 89 -7.37 -14.95 -31.33
C GLY A 89 -7.70 -14.60 -29.87
N ILE A 90 -8.46 -13.52 -29.64
CA ILE A 90 -9.13 -13.26 -28.36
C ILE A 90 -10.48 -13.97 -28.38
N ASP A 91 -10.76 -14.79 -27.37
CA ASP A 91 -11.99 -15.59 -27.29
C ASP A 91 -13.07 -14.95 -26.41
N ALA A 92 -12.68 -14.13 -25.43
CA ALA A 92 -13.60 -13.37 -24.59
C ALA A 92 -12.95 -12.17 -23.89
N GLY A 93 -13.78 -11.22 -23.44
CA GLY A 93 -13.40 -10.13 -22.55
C GLY A 93 -13.84 -10.37 -21.09
N LEU A 94 -12.99 -10.06 -20.11
CA LEU A 94 -13.31 -10.09 -18.69
C LEU A 94 -13.60 -8.67 -18.18
N ALA A 95 -14.87 -8.38 -17.90
CA ALA A 95 -15.32 -7.06 -17.46
C ALA A 95 -15.52 -7.03 -15.93
N VAL A 96 -14.71 -6.23 -15.22
CA VAL A 96 -14.81 -6.08 -13.76
C VAL A 96 -15.93 -5.11 -13.36
N VAL A 97 -16.55 -5.36 -12.20
CA VAL A 97 -17.44 -4.38 -11.56
C VAL A 97 -16.71 -3.04 -11.37
N PRO A 98 -17.32 -1.89 -11.73
CA PRO A 98 -16.74 -0.57 -11.50
C PRO A 98 -16.38 -0.35 -10.03
N TYR A 99 -15.10 -0.07 -9.77
CA TYR A 99 -14.48 0.01 -8.45
C TYR A 99 -14.46 1.43 -7.84
N TYR A 100 -14.64 2.48 -8.64
CA TYR A 100 -14.61 3.87 -8.21
C TYR A 100 -16.00 4.47 -8.00
N ASN A 101 -16.88 4.34 -9.01
CA ASN A 101 -18.17 5.04 -9.08
C ASN A 101 -19.29 4.42 -8.21
N LYS A 102 -19.10 3.19 -7.71
CA LYS A 102 -20.06 2.42 -6.88
C LYS A 102 -21.52 2.50 -7.38
N PRO A 103 -21.78 2.18 -8.66
CA PRO A 103 -23.13 2.21 -9.19
C PRO A 103 -24.05 1.25 -8.42
N ASN A 104 -25.33 1.59 -8.35
CA ASN A 104 -26.35 0.67 -7.85
C ASN A 104 -26.53 -0.52 -8.83
N GLN A 105 -27.33 -1.52 -8.44
CA GLN A 105 -27.55 -2.73 -9.25
C GLN A 105 -28.06 -2.44 -10.67
N GLU A 106 -28.90 -1.43 -10.85
CA GLU A 106 -29.38 -1.06 -12.18
C GLU A 106 -28.27 -0.37 -13.00
N GLY A 107 -27.45 0.48 -12.38
CA GLY A 107 -26.26 1.05 -13.02
C GLY A 107 -25.25 -0.03 -13.43
N LEU A 108 -25.05 -1.06 -12.59
CA LEU A 108 -24.22 -2.22 -12.92
C LEU A 108 -24.80 -3.00 -14.12
N TYR A 109 -26.11 -3.23 -14.13
CA TYR A 109 -26.78 -3.87 -15.26
C TYR A 109 -26.56 -3.08 -16.55
N GLN A 110 -26.79 -1.76 -16.54
CA GLN A 110 -26.60 -0.92 -17.73
C GLN A 110 -25.14 -0.86 -18.18
N HIS A 111 -24.19 -0.84 -17.24
CA HIS A 111 -22.76 -0.86 -17.55
C HIS A 111 -22.36 -2.14 -18.30
N PHE A 112 -22.67 -3.31 -17.74
CA PHE A 112 -22.33 -4.59 -18.38
C PHE A 112 -23.11 -4.82 -19.67
N LYS A 113 -24.37 -4.40 -19.72
CA LYS A 113 -25.18 -4.45 -20.95
C LYS A 113 -24.54 -3.62 -22.06
N ALA A 114 -24.11 -2.39 -21.77
CA ALA A 114 -23.47 -1.53 -22.76
C ALA A 114 -22.18 -2.15 -23.31
N ILE A 115 -21.36 -2.76 -22.45
CA ILE A 115 -20.14 -3.47 -22.84
C ILE A 115 -20.48 -4.68 -23.74
N ALA A 116 -21.46 -5.49 -23.33
CA ALA A 116 -21.86 -6.69 -24.07
C ALA A 116 -22.51 -6.38 -25.43
N GLU A 117 -23.23 -5.27 -25.57
CA GLU A 117 -23.85 -4.85 -26.84
C GLU A 117 -22.88 -4.12 -27.79
N ALA A 118 -21.64 -3.86 -27.35
CA ALA A 118 -20.67 -3.06 -28.12
C ALA A 118 -20.05 -3.81 -29.32
N SER A 119 -19.96 -5.13 -29.24
CA SER A 119 -19.37 -6.01 -30.28
C SER A 119 -19.88 -7.45 -30.13
N ASP A 120 -19.49 -8.34 -31.04
CA ASP A 120 -19.78 -9.78 -30.95
C ASP A 120 -18.76 -10.55 -30.09
N LEU A 121 -17.83 -9.87 -29.40
CA LEU A 121 -16.85 -10.51 -28.51
C LEU A 121 -17.55 -10.95 -27.21
N PRO A 122 -17.51 -12.26 -26.84
CA PRO A 122 -18.15 -12.74 -25.62
C PRO A 122 -17.61 -12.09 -24.35
N ILE A 123 -18.49 -11.76 -23.40
CA ILE A 123 -18.14 -11.10 -22.14
C ILE A 123 -18.31 -12.04 -20.95
N ILE A 124 -17.31 -12.04 -20.08
CA ILE A 124 -17.29 -12.68 -18.78
C ILE A 124 -17.41 -11.58 -17.71
N LEU A 125 -18.44 -11.68 -16.88
CA LEU A 125 -18.64 -10.80 -15.74
C LEU A 125 -17.60 -11.09 -14.66
N TYR A 126 -17.02 -10.07 -14.04
CA TYR A 126 -16.08 -10.25 -12.93
C TYR A 126 -16.55 -9.52 -11.68
N ASN A 127 -17.12 -10.29 -10.76
CA ASN A 127 -17.56 -9.83 -9.46
C ASN A 127 -16.48 -10.09 -8.40
N VAL A 128 -15.89 -9.03 -7.86
CA VAL A 128 -14.83 -9.11 -6.84
C VAL A 128 -15.01 -8.03 -5.76
N PRO A 129 -16.03 -8.16 -4.89
CA PRO A 129 -16.39 -7.12 -3.93
C PRO A 129 -15.23 -6.70 -3.01
N GLY A 130 -14.36 -7.64 -2.66
CA GLY A 130 -13.14 -7.39 -1.86
C GLY A 130 -12.12 -6.45 -2.51
N ARG A 131 -12.29 -6.09 -3.79
CA ARG A 131 -11.45 -5.11 -4.52
C ARG A 131 -12.26 -3.95 -5.08
N THR A 132 -13.53 -4.15 -5.43
CA THR A 132 -14.35 -3.14 -6.09
C THR A 132 -15.23 -2.35 -5.12
N VAL A 133 -15.36 -2.78 -3.86
CA VAL A 133 -16.21 -2.19 -2.82
C VAL A 133 -17.73 -2.23 -3.15
N ALA A 134 -18.12 -2.36 -4.42
CA ALA A 134 -19.44 -2.69 -4.92
C ALA A 134 -19.50 -4.17 -5.32
N SER A 135 -20.63 -4.82 -5.02
CA SER A 135 -20.89 -6.21 -5.39
C SER A 135 -21.98 -6.27 -6.47
N LEU A 136 -21.81 -7.16 -7.44
CA LEU A 136 -22.89 -7.54 -8.34
C LEU A 136 -23.80 -8.53 -7.60
N ASP A 137 -25.10 -8.22 -7.48
CA ASP A 137 -26.03 -9.13 -6.81
C ASP A 137 -26.33 -10.33 -7.72
N VAL A 138 -26.65 -11.49 -7.13
CA VAL A 138 -27.03 -12.70 -7.88
C VAL A 138 -28.20 -12.42 -8.81
N ALA A 139 -29.22 -11.69 -8.35
CA ALA A 139 -30.38 -11.34 -9.18
C ALA A 139 -29.99 -10.50 -10.41
N THR A 140 -29.03 -9.58 -10.26
CA THR A 140 -28.52 -8.76 -11.37
C THR A 140 -27.67 -9.59 -12.32
N SER A 141 -26.83 -10.49 -11.77
CA SER A 141 -26.02 -11.43 -12.55
C SER A 141 -26.89 -12.36 -13.41
N LEU A 142 -27.98 -12.90 -12.84
CA LEU A 142 -28.95 -13.71 -13.57
C LEU A 142 -29.68 -12.91 -14.66
N ARG A 143 -30.04 -11.65 -14.40
CA ARG A 143 -30.60 -10.76 -15.44
C ARG A 143 -29.60 -10.53 -16.59
N LEU A 144 -28.31 -10.40 -16.29
CA LEU A 144 -27.26 -10.23 -17.29
C LEU A 144 -26.99 -11.52 -18.07
N ALA A 145 -27.12 -12.68 -17.43
CA ALA A 145 -26.94 -13.99 -18.07
C ALA A 145 -27.99 -14.31 -19.16
N GLU A 146 -29.10 -13.56 -19.22
CA GLU A 146 -30.09 -13.64 -20.31
C GLU A 146 -29.66 -12.88 -21.58
N LEU A 147 -28.53 -12.15 -21.55
CA LEU A 147 -27.97 -11.47 -22.72
C LEU A 147 -27.06 -12.44 -23.47
N ASP A 148 -27.34 -12.69 -24.75
CA ASP A 148 -26.64 -13.69 -25.59
C ASP A 148 -25.11 -13.56 -25.58
N ASN A 149 -24.58 -12.33 -25.46
CA ASN A 149 -23.14 -12.06 -25.49
C ASN A 149 -22.47 -12.08 -24.11
N ILE A 150 -23.19 -12.39 -23.03
CA ILE A 150 -22.67 -12.56 -21.67
C ILE A 150 -22.65 -14.06 -21.34
N ILE A 151 -21.48 -14.68 -21.43
CA ILE A 151 -21.36 -16.14 -21.45
C ILE A 151 -20.96 -16.75 -20.10
N ALA A 152 -20.40 -15.96 -19.19
CA ALA A 152 -19.88 -16.46 -17.94
C ALA A 152 -19.78 -15.41 -16.83
N ILE A 153 -19.58 -15.87 -15.60
CA ILE A 153 -19.18 -15.05 -14.45
C ILE A 153 -17.99 -15.65 -13.71
N LYS A 154 -17.05 -14.77 -13.33
CA LYS A 154 -16.03 -15.00 -12.31
C LYS A 154 -16.53 -14.41 -10.99
N GLU A 155 -16.96 -15.28 -10.08
CA GLU A 155 -17.59 -14.90 -8.81
C GLU A 155 -16.63 -15.05 -7.61
N CYS A 156 -16.54 -14.01 -6.78
CA CYS A 156 -15.69 -13.91 -5.58
C CYS A 156 -16.43 -13.35 -4.35
N ALA A 157 -17.77 -13.37 -4.33
CA ALA A 157 -18.61 -12.97 -3.21
C ALA A 157 -18.86 -14.11 -2.21
N GLY A 158 -18.15 -15.24 -2.37
CA GLY A 158 -18.26 -16.41 -1.52
C GLY A 158 -19.24 -17.48 -2.02
N LEU A 159 -19.27 -18.58 -1.27
CA LEU A 159 -19.93 -19.83 -1.65
C LEU A 159 -21.45 -19.71 -1.85
N ASP A 160 -22.13 -18.86 -1.08
CA ASP A 160 -23.60 -18.76 -1.13
C ASP A 160 -24.07 -18.14 -2.45
N ALA A 161 -23.44 -17.05 -2.90
CA ALA A 161 -23.71 -16.44 -4.20
C ALA A 161 -23.38 -17.41 -5.33
N LEU A 162 -22.22 -18.08 -5.24
CA LEU A 162 -21.80 -19.09 -6.21
C LEU A 162 -22.82 -20.24 -6.33
N THR A 163 -23.30 -20.77 -5.21
CA THR A 163 -24.28 -21.87 -5.18
C THR A 163 -25.61 -21.45 -5.82
N GLU A 164 -26.08 -20.24 -5.50
CA GLU A 164 -27.31 -19.71 -6.08
C GLU A 164 -27.19 -19.46 -7.59
N LEU A 165 -26.04 -18.99 -8.06
CA LEU A 165 -25.75 -18.83 -9.48
C LEU A 165 -25.74 -20.18 -10.21
N ILE A 166 -25.06 -21.20 -9.67
CA ILE A 166 -25.00 -22.53 -10.29
C ILE A 166 -26.41 -23.15 -10.45
N GLU A 167 -27.28 -22.98 -9.45
CA GLU A 167 -28.63 -23.54 -9.48
C GLU A 167 -29.57 -22.79 -10.43
N LYS A 168 -29.46 -21.45 -10.50
CA LYS A 168 -30.45 -20.59 -11.16
C LYS A 168 -30.05 -20.06 -12.52
N ALA A 169 -28.77 -20.09 -12.86
CA ALA A 169 -28.31 -19.56 -14.14
C ALA A 169 -28.84 -20.40 -15.33
N PRO A 170 -28.96 -19.78 -16.52
CA PRO A 170 -29.18 -20.52 -17.77
C PRO A 170 -28.15 -21.64 -17.94
N LYS A 171 -28.54 -22.75 -18.58
CA LYS A 171 -27.70 -23.96 -18.70
C LYS A 171 -26.38 -23.75 -19.44
N ASP A 172 -26.37 -22.76 -20.32
CA ASP A 172 -25.26 -22.33 -21.16
C ASP A 172 -24.41 -21.22 -20.52
N PHE A 173 -24.81 -20.69 -19.37
CA PHE A 173 -24.06 -19.69 -18.63
C PHE A 173 -23.03 -20.33 -17.69
N LEU A 174 -21.74 -20.04 -17.91
CA LEU A 174 -20.66 -20.67 -17.17
C LEU A 174 -20.37 -19.94 -15.85
N VAL A 175 -20.41 -20.67 -14.73
CA VAL A 175 -20.10 -20.10 -13.41
C VAL A 175 -18.72 -20.58 -12.94
N TYR A 176 -17.79 -19.65 -12.81
CA TYR A 176 -16.45 -19.87 -12.27
C TYR A 176 -16.29 -19.18 -10.92
N THR A 177 -15.57 -19.81 -9.99
CA THR A 177 -15.08 -19.09 -8.82
C THR A 177 -13.78 -18.35 -9.15
N GLY A 178 -13.59 -17.15 -8.60
CA GLY A 178 -12.29 -16.49 -8.55
C GLY A 178 -11.49 -16.77 -7.28
N GLU A 179 -12.01 -17.62 -6.37
CA GLU A 179 -11.37 -17.98 -5.11
C GLU A 179 -10.80 -19.40 -5.20
N ASP A 180 -9.46 -19.51 -5.24
CA ASP A 180 -8.75 -20.80 -5.36
C ASP A 180 -9.15 -21.83 -4.29
N SER A 181 -9.44 -21.36 -3.08
CA SER A 181 -9.88 -22.18 -1.96
C SER A 181 -11.25 -22.83 -2.16
N LEU A 182 -12.08 -22.29 -3.07
CA LEU A 182 -13.40 -22.80 -3.40
C LEU A 182 -13.42 -23.71 -4.65
N ALA A 183 -12.31 -23.84 -5.38
CA ALA A 183 -12.23 -24.60 -6.63
C ALA A 183 -12.88 -25.99 -6.56
N PHE A 184 -12.52 -26.80 -5.56
CA PHE A 184 -13.13 -28.12 -5.31
C PHE A 184 -14.65 -28.05 -5.15
N VAL A 185 -15.13 -27.11 -4.33
CA VAL A 185 -16.55 -27.00 -3.99
C VAL A 185 -17.35 -26.50 -5.20
N THR A 186 -16.82 -25.53 -5.94
CA THR A 186 -17.44 -25.01 -7.16
C THR A 186 -17.68 -26.13 -8.17
N LYS A 187 -16.65 -26.93 -8.47
CA LYS A 187 -16.77 -28.05 -9.42
C LYS A 187 -17.73 -29.12 -8.89
N ALA A 188 -17.66 -29.46 -7.60
CA ALA A 188 -18.56 -30.45 -6.99
C ALA A 188 -20.04 -30.02 -6.98
N LEU A 189 -20.32 -28.71 -6.94
CA LEU A 189 -21.68 -28.16 -7.02
C LEU A 189 -22.22 -28.12 -8.46
N GLY A 190 -21.38 -28.35 -9.48
CA GLY A 190 -21.76 -28.26 -10.89
C GLY A 190 -21.34 -26.96 -11.58
N GLY A 191 -20.54 -26.11 -10.92
CA GLY A 191 -19.88 -24.97 -11.57
C GLY A 191 -18.75 -25.43 -12.51
N GLN A 192 -18.35 -24.54 -13.42
CA GLN A 192 -17.44 -24.90 -14.50
C GLN A 192 -15.99 -25.11 -14.02
N GLY A 193 -15.55 -24.32 -13.04
CA GLY A 193 -14.21 -24.42 -12.47
C GLY A 193 -13.77 -23.17 -11.72
N VAL A 194 -12.48 -22.84 -11.83
CA VAL A 194 -11.85 -21.71 -11.14
C VAL A 194 -11.01 -20.88 -12.12
N ILE A 195 -11.11 -19.55 -11.99
CA ILE A 195 -10.15 -18.62 -12.60
C ILE A 195 -9.10 -18.30 -11.54
N SER A 196 -7.93 -18.91 -11.70
CA SER A 196 -7.00 -19.18 -10.61
C SER A 196 -5.75 -18.30 -10.58
N VAL A 197 -5.27 -17.98 -9.37
CA VAL A 197 -3.90 -17.52 -9.14
C VAL A 197 -3.00 -18.70 -8.79
N ALA A 198 -3.49 -19.62 -7.97
CA ALA A 198 -2.73 -20.78 -7.52
C ALA A 198 -2.29 -21.73 -8.65
N SER A 199 -3.01 -21.78 -9.77
CA SER A 199 -2.66 -22.61 -10.93
C SER A 199 -1.31 -22.26 -11.55
N HIS A 200 -0.78 -21.05 -11.31
CA HIS A 200 0.57 -20.70 -11.75
C HIS A 200 1.63 -21.62 -11.14
N ILE A 201 1.37 -22.16 -9.94
CA ILE A 201 2.30 -23.01 -9.19
C ILE A 201 1.77 -24.45 -9.08
N PHE A 202 0.47 -24.61 -8.83
CA PHE A 202 -0.17 -25.88 -8.48
C PHE A 202 -1.17 -26.35 -9.54
N GLY A 203 -0.95 -25.98 -10.81
CA GLY A 203 -1.85 -26.32 -11.91
C GLY A 203 -2.08 -27.82 -12.06
N THR A 204 -1.03 -28.62 -11.95
CA THR A 204 -1.11 -30.09 -12.02
C THR A 204 -1.95 -30.68 -10.90
N GLU A 205 -1.74 -30.29 -9.64
CA GLU A 205 -2.56 -30.79 -8.53
C GLU A 205 -4.03 -30.35 -8.66
N MET A 206 -4.28 -29.13 -9.13
CA MET A 206 -5.65 -28.65 -9.38
C MET A 206 -6.33 -29.43 -10.51
N TYR A 207 -5.60 -29.74 -11.57
CA TYR A 207 -6.08 -30.59 -12.66
C TYR A 207 -6.40 -32.01 -12.19
N GLU A 208 -5.51 -32.65 -11.44
CA GLU A 208 -5.75 -33.98 -10.86
C GLU A 208 -6.96 -33.98 -9.92
N MET A 209 -7.17 -32.89 -9.16
CA MET A 209 -8.34 -32.72 -8.31
C MET A 209 -9.63 -32.66 -9.12
N PHE A 210 -9.65 -31.94 -10.25
CA PHE A 210 -10.82 -31.88 -11.14
C PHE A 210 -11.07 -33.20 -11.86
N GLN A 211 -10.03 -33.86 -12.37
CA GLN A 211 -10.15 -35.21 -12.96
C GLN A 211 -10.71 -36.23 -11.95
N ALA A 212 -10.27 -36.16 -10.70
CA ALA A 212 -10.81 -37.01 -9.65
C ALA A 212 -12.30 -36.71 -9.37
N LEU A 213 -12.75 -35.46 -9.48
CA LEU A 213 -14.18 -35.14 -9.39
C LEU A 213 -14.97 -35.67 -10.59
N ASP A 214 -14.46 -35.52 -11.81
CA ASP A 214 -15.09 -36.02 -13.03
C ASP A 214 -15.20 -37.56 -13.06
N GLN A 215 -14.29 -38.25 -12.37
CA GLN A 215 -14.28 -39.71 -12.18
C GLN A 215 -15.04 -40.17 -10.92
N GLU A 216 -15.75 -39.26 -10.24
CA GLU A 216 -16.49 -39.52 -9.00
C GLU A 216 -15.61 -39.97 -7.80
N GLU A 217 -14.29 -39.76 -7.86
CA GLU A 217 -13.32 -40.04 -6.80
C GLU A 217 -13.25 -38.91 -5.74
N VAL A 218 -14.39 -38.50 -5.19
CA VAL A 218 -14.53 -37.30 -4.33
C VAL A 218 -13.56 -37.28 -3.14
N LYS A 219 -13.26 -38.44 -2.54
CA LYS A 219 -12.32 -38.53 -1.40
C LYS A 219 -10.90 -38.16 -1.79
N LYS A 220 -10.47 -38.51 -3.00
CA LYS A 220 -9.14 -38.20 -3.54
C LYS A 220 -9.07 -36.72 -3.87
N ALA A 221 -10.05 -36.19 -4.61
CA ALA A 221 -10.16 -34.76 -4.90
C ALA A 221 -10.13 -33.91 -3.61
N ALA A 222 -10.91 -34.30 -2.60
CA ALA A 222 -10.92 -33.60 -1.31
C ALA A 222 -9.57 -33.70 -0.58
N SER A 223 -8.83 -34.79 -0.76
CA SER A 223 -7.48 -34.93 -0.20
C SER A 223 -6.51 -33.96 -0.84
N ILE A 224 -6.56 -33.82 -2.17
CA ILE A 224 -5.74 -32.86 -2.91
C ILE A 224 -6.08 -31.43 -2.46
N GLN A 225 -7.36 -31.06 -2.39
CA GLN A 225 -7.79 -29.74 -1.90
C GLN A 225 -7.20 -29.44 -0.51
N ARG A 226 -7.27 -30.39 0.44
CA ARG A 226 -6.71 -30.19 1.79
C ARG A 226 -5.18 -30.01 1.79
N GLN A 227 -4.48 -30.65 0.86
CA GLN A 227 -3.03 -30.54 0.73
C GLN A 227 -2.60 -29.22 0.09
N VAL A 228 -3.34 -28.74 -0.90
CA VAL A 228 -2.99 -27.52 -1.66
C VAL A 228 -3.52 -26.25 -0.99
N LEU A 229 -4.63 -26.31 -0.24
CA LEU A 229 -5.25 -25.15 0.42
C LEU A 229 -4.30 -24.31 1.28
N PRO A 230 -3.42 -24.86 2.14
CA PRO A 230 -2.45 -24.04 2.88
C PRO A 230 -1.49 -23.29 1.96
N LYS A 231 -1.11 -23.90 0.83
CA LYS A 231 -0.24 -23.28 -0.18
C LYS A 231 -0.97 -22.20 -0.96
N MET A 232 -2.23 -22.43 -1.36
CA MET A 232 -3.11 -21.41 -1.94
C MET A 232 -3.20 -20.19 -1.01
N ASN A 233 -3.47 -20.40 0.27
CA ASN A 233 -3.55 -19.32 1.25
C ASN A 233 -2.24 -18.53 1.37
N ALA A 234 -1.08 -19.19 1.21
CA ALA A 234 0.21 -18.51 1.21
C ALA A 234 0.36 -17.56 0.02
N LEU A 235 -0.17 -17.92 -1.16
CA LEU A 235 -0.16 -17.06 -2.36
C LEU A 235 -1.01 -15.80 -2.24
N PHE A 236 -1.87 -15.71 -1.22
CA PHE A 236 -2.68 -14.53 -0.90
C PHE A 236 -2.33 -13.95 0.48
N SER A 237 -1.14 -14.28 1.01
CA SER A 237 -0.70 -13.78 2.31
C SER A 237 -0.35 -12.29 2.32
N VAL A 238 0.03 -11.73 1.17
CA VAL A 238 0.11 -10.28 0.91
C VAL A 238 -0.68 -9.94 -0.37
N PRO A 239 -0.87 -8.65 -0.72
CA PRO A 239 -1.58 -8.28 -1.93
C PRO A 239 -1.03 -9.00 -3.18
N SER A 240 -1.90 -9.78 -3.81
CA SER A 240 -1.61 -10.44 -5.10
C SER A 240 -1.40 -9.37 -6.18
N PRO A 241 -0.41 -9.53 -7.09
CA PRO A 241 0.29 -10.79 -7.39
C PRO A 241 1.69 -10.98 -6.77
N ALA A 242 2.11 -10.17 -5.80
CA ALA A 242 3.48 -10.25 -5.26
C ALA A 242 3.92 -11.67 -4.83
N PRO A 243 3.10 -12.47 -4.10
CA PRO A 243 3.52 -13.80 -3.66
C PRO A 243 3.70 -14.79 -4.81
N VAL A 244 2.79 -14.77 -5.78
CA VAL A 244 2.84 -15.71 -6.91
C VAL A 244 4.04 -15.42 -7.80
N LYS A 245 4.38 -14.14 -8.01
CA LYS A 245 5.60 -13.76 -8.72
C LYS A 245 6.86 -14.20 -7.98
N ALA A 246 6.92 -13.99 -6.67
CA ALA A 246 8.04 -14.44 -5.84
C ALA A 246 8.26 -15.96 -5.92
N VAL A 247 7.17 -16.75 -5.85
CA VAL A 247 7.25 -18.21 -5.95
C VAL A 247 7.63 -18.67 -7.36
N LEU A 248 7.08 -18.05 -8.42
CA LEU A 248 7.47 -18.35 -9.80
C LEU A 248 8.97 -18.09 -10.02
N ASN A 249 9.46 -16.93 -9.58
CA ASN A 249 10.88 -16.58 -9.63
C ASN A 249 11.74 -17.60 -8.89
N HIS A 250 11.33 -18.00 -7.67
CA HIS A 250 12.02 -19.02 -6.88
C HIS A 250 12.06 -20.39 -7.59
N LEU A 251 11.02 -20.74 -8.34
CA LEU A 251 10.93 -21.97 -9.12
C LEU A 251 11.66 -21.90 -10.48
N GLY A 252 12.34 -20.78 -10.77
CA GLY A 252 13.08 -20.58 -12.02
C GLY A 252 12.22 -20.14 -13.22
N VAL A 253 10.94 -19.83 -12.99
CA VAL A 253 10.06 -19.19 -13.97
C VAL A 253 10.13 -17.68 -13.72
N SER A 254 11.09 -17.03 -14.36
CA SER A 254 11.39 -15.61 -14.11
C SER A 254 10.27 -14.71 -14.64
N VAL A 255 9.67 -13.92 -13.76
CA VAL A 255 8.51 -13.03 -14.01
C VAL A 255 8.66 -11.63 -13.38
N GLY A 256 9.83 -11.31 -12.82
CA GLY A 256 10.12 -10.00 -12.24
C GLY A 256 9.40 -9.69 -10.91
N GLY A 257 9.52 -8.46 -10.44
CA GLY A 257 8.96 -7.95 -9.18
C GLY A 257 7.58 -7.28 -9.30
N VAL A 258 7.23 -6.47 -8.29
CA VAL A 258 6.04 -5.58 -8.23
C VAL A 258 6.46 -4.12 -8.00
N ARG A 259 5.67 -3.16 -8.48
CA ARG A 259 5.93 -1.70 -8.43
C ARG A 259 5.58 -1.12 -7.02
N GLU A 260 6.41 -0.27 -6.36
CA GLU A 260 6.15 0.39 -5.02
C GLU A 260 6.77 1.81 -4.88
N ASN A 261 6.17 2.74 -4.08
CA ASN A 261 6.74 4.02 -3.59
C ASN A 261 6.93 4.13 -2.04
N GLY A 262 8.06 4.68 -1.55
CA GLY A 262 8.42 5.00 -0.13
C GLY A 262 9.48 4.10 0.54
N LYS A 263 10.02 4.50 1.73
CA LYS A 263 11.16 3.88 2.48
C LYS A 263 12.52 4.02 1.80
N ASN A 264 12.99 5.26 1.62
CA ASN A 264 14.22 5.49 0.87
C ASN A 264 15.43 4.98 1.66
N MET A 265 16.17 4.06 1.03
CA MET A 265 17.45 3.55 1.50
C MET A 265 18.17 3.02 0.28
N TYR A 266 19.22 3.71 -0.14
CA TYR A 266 20.06 3.31 -1.27
C TYR A 266 21.49 3.06 -0.76
N ILE A 267 22.19 2.14 -1.41
CA ILE A 267 23.54 1.73 -1.01
C ILE A 267 24.46 1.94 -2.21
N ALA A 268 25.54 2.70 -2.00
CA ALA A 268 26.66 2.75 -2.92
C ALA A 268 27.84 2.00 -2.31
N GLU A 269 28.34 0.99 -3.01
CA GLU A 269 29.50 0.21 -2.62
C GLU A 269 30.70 0.63 -3.49
N VAL A 270 31.79 1.03 -2.84
CA VAL A 270 33.04 1.40 -3.51
C VAL A 270 34.16 0.59 -2.88
N GLU A 271 34.67 -0.39 -3.63
CA GLU A 271 35.65 -1.36 -3.13
C GLU A 271 35.14 -2.06 -1.84
N ASP A 272 35.80 -1.86 -0.71
CA ASP A 272 35.43 -2.44 0.59
C ASP A 272 34.53 -1.53 1.45
N GLU A 273 34.18 -0.33 0.98
CA GLU A 273 33.40 0.67 1.73
C GLU A 273 31.93 0.74 1.25
N ILE A 274 30.99 0.83 2.20
CA ILE A 274 29.55 0.97 1.97
C ILE A 274 29.06 2.34 2.46
N PHE A 275 28.40 3.07 1.57
CA PHE A 275 27.79 4.36 1.83
C PHE A 275 26.26 4.21 1.76
N VAL A 276 25.58 4.46 2.88
CA VAL A 276 24.11 4.38 2.95
C VAL A 276 23.53 5.77 2.71
N LEU A 277 22.66 5.90 1.72
CA LEU A 277 22.01 7.14 1.32
C LEU A 277 20.55 7.10 1.79
N ASP A 278 20.24 7.91 2.81
CA ASP A 278 19.00 7.91 3.57
C ASP A 278 18.65 6.59 4.30
N CYS A 279 17.75 6.68 5.27
CA CYS A 279 17.24 5.58 6.08
C CYS A 279 15.77 5.83 6.48
N GLY A 280 14.89 5.79 5.49
CA GLY A 280 13.49 6.19 5.57
C GLY A 280 12.48 5.11 5.96
N LEU A 281 11.29 5.54 6.39
CA LEU A 281 10.10 4.69 6.57
C LEU A 281 8.98 5.03 5.58
N LYS A 282 7.93 4.21 5.56
CA LYS A 282 6.66 4.47 4.87
C LYS A 282 5.50 4.37 5.84
N TYR A 283 4.57 5.32 5.75
CA TYR A 283 3.29 5.23 6.47
C TYR A 283 2.30 4.37 5.66
N PRO A 284 1.61 3.41 6.28
CA PRO A 284 0.59 2.62 5.61
C PRO A 284 -0.67 3.44 5.37
N GLU A 285 -1.16 3.45 4.13
CA GLU A 285 -2.27 4.32 3.75
C GLU A 285 -3.64 3.66 3.98
N ASN A 286 -3.86 2.36 3.64
CA ASN A 286 -5.19 1.73 3.80
C ASN A 286 -5.25 0.21 4.09
N GLU A 287 -4.20 -0.59 3.83
CA GLU A 287 -4.33 -2.07 3.87
C GLU A 287 -3.68 -2.77 5.07
N LEU A 288 -2.71 -2.11 5.71
CA LEU A 288 -1.95 -2.71 6.81
C LEU A 288 -2.62 -2.37 8.15
N LEU A 289 -3.72 -3.06 8.44
CA LEU A 289 -4.55 -2.79 9.63
C LEU A 289 -3.74 -2.85 10.93
N GLY A 290 -3.68 -1.71 11.63
CA GLY A 290 -2.99 -1.54 12.90
C GLY A 290 -1.47 -1.54 12.79
N ILE A 291 -0.89 -1.48 11.60
CA ILE A 291 0.53 -1.17 11.43
C ILE A 291 0.69 0.34 11.53
N ASP A 292 1.71 0.78 12.25
CA ASP A 292 2.04 2.18 12.40
C ASP A 292 2.93 2.65 11.26
N VAL A 293 4.00 1.90 10.95
CA VAL A 293 4.97 2.21 9.90
C VAL A 293 5.54 0.93 9.27
N VAL A 294 6.08 1.06 8.05
CA VAL A 294 6.84 0.02 7.35
C VAL A 294 8.27 0.53 7.13
N ILE A 295 9.27 -0.30 7.40
CA ILE A 295 10.70 0.04 7.25
C ILE A 295 11.41 -0.96 6.31
N PRO A 296 12.59 -0.62 5.78
CA PRO A 296 13.42 -1.55 5.02
C PRO A 296 13.90 -2.75 5.86
N ASP A 297 14.17 -3.87 5.20
CA ASP A 297 14.98 -4.96 5.75
C ASP A 297 16.45 -4.53 5.79
N PHE A 298 17.07 -4.66 6.96
CA PHE A 298 18.47 -4.26 7.21
C PHE A 298 19.46 -5.42 7.14
N THR A 299 19.01 -6.64 6.82
CA THR A 299 19.84 -7.87 6.86
C THR A 299 21.18 -7.69 6.12
N TYR A 300 21.17 -7.10 4.92
CA TYR A 300 22.41 -6.85 4.17
C TYR A 300 23.41 -5.94 4.90
N LEU A 301 22.92 -4.87 5.54
CA LEU A 301 23.76 -3.94 6.31
C LEU A 301 24.26 -4.58 7.60
N GLU A 302 23.42 -5.37 8.27
CA GLU A 302 23.80 -6.13 9.48
C GLU A 302 24.92 -7.14 9.17
N GLU A 303 24.86 -7.82 8.02
CA GLU A 303 25.88 -8.78 7.58
C GLU A 303 27.19 -8.12 7.12
N ASN A 304 27.14 -6.86 6.70
CA ASN A 304 28.29 -6.11 6.15
C ASN A 304 28.68 -4.91 7.02
N ILE A 305 28.35 -4.90 8.30
CA ILE A 305 28.42 -3.69 9.13
C ILE A 305 29.82 -3.09 9.23
N ASP A 306 30.86 -3.94 9.26
CA ASP A 306 32.26 -3.53 9.34
C ASP A 306 32.72 -2.72 8.11
N ARG A 307 31.97 -2.79 7.01
CA ARG A 307 32.23 -2.07 5.75
C ARG A 307 31.46 -0.75 5.66
N VAL A 308 30.48 -0.52 6.54
CA VAL A 308 29.61 0.66 6.48
C VAL A 308 30.38 1.88 6.96
N ALA A 309 30.73 2.75 6.01
CA ALA A 309 31.47 3.98 6.25
C ALA A 309 30.62 5.05 6.95
N GLY A 310 29.32 5.06 6.68
CA GLY A 310 28.37 5.95 7.33
C GLY A 310 27.00 5.98 6.66
N ILE A 311 26.04 6.57 7.37
CA ILE A 311 24.69 6.87 6.85
C ILE A 311 24.63 8.37 6.55
N PHE A 312 24.27 8.73 5.33
CA PHE A 312 24.21 10.11 4.86
C PHE A 312 22.77 10.51 4.57
N LEU A 313 22.27 11.48 5.33
CA LEU A 313 20.89 11.92 5.30
C LEU A 313 20.74 13.18 4.44
N THR A 314 19.88 13.12 3.44
CA THR A 314 19.62 14.22 2.50
C THR A 314 18.78 15.33 3.12
N HIS A 315 17.77 14.97 3.91
CA HIS A 315 16.85 15.90 4.55
C HIS A 315 16.07 15.24 5.71
N GLY A 316 15.28 16.03 6.44
CA GLY A 316 14.63 15.61 7.69
C GLY A 316 13.22 15.00 7.57
N HIS A 317 12.77 14.53 6.40
CA HIS A 317 11.46 13.87 6.30
C HIS A 317 11.51 12.42 6.76
N ALA A 318 10.36 11.87 7.16
CA ALA A 318 10.25 10.51 7.69
C ALA A 318 10.67 9.44 6.68
N ASP A 319 10.48 9.67 5.39
CA ASP A 319 10.93 8.79 4.31
C ASP A 319 12.44 8.93 4.00
N ALA A 320 13.17 9.82 4.69
CA ALA A 320 14.63 9.88 4.68
C ALA A 320 15.29 9.53 6.02
N ILE A 321 14.65 9.84 7.18
CA ILE A 321 15.23 9.61 8.52
C ILE A 321 14.43 8.65 9.40
N GLY A 322 13.24 8.25 8.97
CA GLY A 322 12.24 7.65 9.84
C GLY A 322 12.60 6.25 10.33
N ALA A 323 13.34 5.48 9.54
CA ALA A 323 13.74 4.12 9.90
C ALA A 323 15.05 4.07 10.71
N LEU A 324 15.73 5.21 10.84
CA LEU A 324 17.01 5.33 11.55
C LEU A 324 16.99 4.77 12.99
N PRO A 325 15.96 5.04 13.83
CA PRO A 325 15.93 4.50 15.21
C PRO A 325 15.94 2.96 15.25
N TYR A 326 15.36 2.32 14.24
CA TYR A 326 15.26 0.86 14.16
C TYR A 326 16.59 0.23 13.71
N LEU A 327 17.31 0.90 12.80
CA LEU A 327 18.64 0.47 12.37
C LEU A 327 19.66 0.68 13.50
N LEU A 328 19.69 1.87 14.09
CA LEU A 328 20.66 2.23 15.14
C LEU A 328 20.44 1.48 16.47
N ALA A 329 19.26 0.89 16.67
CA ALA A 329 19.04 -0.03 17.79
C ALA A 329 19.81 -1.35 17.64
N LYS A 330 20.27 -1.69 16.42
CA LYS A 330 20.98 -2.93 16.11
C LYS A 330 22.45 -2.70 15.76
N VAL A 331 22.77 -1.59 15.12
CA VAL A 331 24.11 -1.28 14.62
C VAL A 331 24.59 0.08 15.10
N HIS A 332 25.91 0.24 15.23
CA HIS A 332 26.53 1.50 15.60
C HIS A 332 27.39 2.00 14.44
N VAL A 333 26.86 2.96 13.68
CA VAL A 333 27.52 3.57 12.51
C VAL A 333 27.35 5.09 12.56
N PRO A 334 28.34 5.87 12.09
CA PRO A 334 28.26 7.33 12.12
C PRO A 334 27.15 7.83 11.18
N VAL A 335 26.40 8.82 11.64
CA VAL A 335 25.28 9.41 10.88
C VAL A 335 25.60 10.86 10.53
N PHE A 336 25.60 11.16 9.24
CA PHE A 336 25.90 12.48 8.70
C PHE A 336 24.63 13.14 8.16
N GLY A 337 24.45 14.42 8.42
CA GLY A 337 23.36 15.20 7.85
C GLY A 337 23.51 16.68 8.12
N THR A 338 22.68 17.49 7.48
CA THR A 338 22.67 18.93 7.76
C THR A 338 22.18 19.23 9.17
N LYS A 339 22.45 20.44 9.67
CA LYS A 339 22.16 20.81 11.06
C LYS A 339 20.70 20.55 11.44
N LEU A 340 19.74 20.96 10.61
CA LEU A 340 18.33 20.69 10.87
C LEU A 340 18.04 19.17 10.81
N THR A 341 18.52 18.49 9.77
CA THR A 341 18.30 17.04 9.58
C THR A 341 18.81 16.23 10.76
N VAL A 342 20.00 16.53 11.29
CA VAL A 342 20.59 15.87 12.45
C VAL A 342 19.76 16.10 13.71
N GLU A 343 19.30 17.32 13.97
CA GLU A 343 18.47 17.59 15.15
C GLU A 343 17.09 16.89 15.06
N LEU A 344 16.51 16.79 13.87
CA LEU A 344 15.28 16.01 13.66
C LEU A 344 15.53 14.50 13.79
N ALA A 345 16.66 14.01 13.30
CA ALA A 345 17.08 12.61 13.47
C ALA A 345 17.28 12.27 14.95
N LYS A 346 17.91 13.15 15.73
CA LYS A 346 18.06 12.99 17.20
C LYS A 346 16.70 12.92 17.88
N LEU A 347 15.77 13.84 17.59
CA LEU A 347 14.42 13.80 18.15
C LEU A 347 13.71 12.47 17.86
N ASN A 348 13.88 11.94 16.65
CA ASN A 348 13.32 10.64 16.26
C ASN A 348 14.00 9.49 17.02
N VAL A 349 15.34 9.49 17.10
CA VAL A 349 16.14 8.46 17.77
C VAL A 349 15.93 8.43 19.28
N GLU A 350 15.86 9.59 19.93
CA GLU A 350 15.57 9.76 21.37
C GLU A 350 14.17 9.27 21.76
N ALA A 351 13.21 9.34 20.83
CA ALA A 351 11.85 8.85 21.07
C ALA A 351 11.77 7.31 21.19
N HIS A 352 12.82 6.59 20.76
CA HIS A 352 12.85 5.13 20.72
C HIS A 352 13.83 4.55 21.75
N ALA A 353 13.32 3.70 22.64
CA ALA A 353 14.09 3.19 23.78
C ALA A 353 15.36 2.40 23.40
N GLY A 354 15.39 1.76 22.23
CA GLY A 354 16.53 0.96 21.76
C GLY A 354 17.69 1.77 21.18
N SER A 355 17.44 3.03 20.78
CA SER A 355 18.43 3.88 20.11
C SER A 355 18.65 5.22 20.83
N LYS A 356 17.89 5.52 21.89
CA LYS A 356 17.90 6.83 22.58
C LYS A 356 19.27 7.31 23.08
N ASP A 357 20.21 6.40 23.29
CA ASP A 357 21.54 6.70 23.84
C ASP A 357 22.60 6.84 22.72
N PHE A 358 22.19 6.73 21.46
CA PHE A 358 23.06 6.93 20.30
C PHE A 358 23.39 8.42 20.13
N ASP A 359 24.68 8.74 20.00
CA ASP A 359 25.19 10.11 19.94
C ASP A 359 26.18 10.38 18.79
N ASP A 360 26.45 9.41 17.93
CA ASP A 360 27.42 9.49 16.83
C ASP A 360 26.84 10.19 15.59
N PHE A 361 26.40 11.44 15.79
CA PHE A 361 25.88 12.31 14.74
C PHE A 361 26.90 13.38 14.34
N HIS A 362 27.05 13.58 13.04
CA HIS A 362 27.95 14.56 12.45
C HIS A 362 27.18 15.56 11.58
N VAL A 363 27.35 16.83 11.88
CA VAL A 363 26.75 17.91 11.10
C VAL A 363 27.62 18.22 9.89
N VAL A 364 27.03 18.18 8.71
CA VAL A 364 27.64 18.55 7.43
C VAL A 364 26.89 19.72 6.78
N ASP A 365 27.49 20.35 5.79
CA ASP A 365 26.85 21.33 4.93
C ASP A 365 27.26 21.16 3.46
N ALA A 366 26.73 22.02 2.59
CA ALA A 366 27.00 21.96 1.15
C ALA A 366 28.47 22.25 0.75
N HIS A 367 29.30 22.72 1.68
CA HIS A 367 30.73 22.97 1.45
C HIS A 367 31.62 21.91 2.10
N THR A 368 31.02 20.96 2.83
CA THR A 368 31.74 19.88 3.49
C THR A 368 32.14 18.83 2.47
N GLU A 369 33.40 18.41 2.51
CA GLU A 369 33.90 17.21 1.82
C GLU A 369 34.54 16.29 2.86
N ILE A 370 34.27 14.99 2.77
CA ILE A 370 34.80 13.97 3.69
C ILE A 370 35.53 12.92 2.86
N ASP A 371 36.81 12.75 3.14
CA ASP A 371 37.68 11.78 2.47
C ASP A 371 37.62 10.42 3.17
N PHE A 372 37.32 9.38 2.39
CA PHE A 372 37.39 7.96 2.74
C PHE A 372 38.56 7.30 1.99
N ALA A 373 38.77 6.00 2.19
CA ALA A 373 39.92 5.33 1.61
C ALA A 373 39.86 5.31 0.07
N HIS A 374 38.66 5.08 -0.47
CA HIS A 374 38.44 4.90 -1.91
C HIS A 374 37.45 5.89 -2.52
N ALA A 375 36.85 6.76 -1.71
CA ALA A 375 35.90 7.76 -2.18
C ALA A 375 36.00 9.09 -1.40
N THR A 376 35.49 10.17 -1.99
CA THR A 376 35.25 11.44 -1.28
C THR A 376 33.78 11.79 -1.40
N ILE A 377 33.08 11.97 -0.28
CA ILE A 377 31.69 12.41 -0.30
C ILE A 377 31.63 13.94 -0.17
N SER A 378 30.78 14.55 -0.98
CA SER A 378 30.51 15.99 -0.99
C SER A 378 29.02 16.21 -1.20
N PHE A 379 28.53 17.43 -0.96
CA PHE A 379 27.11 17.73 -0.96
C PHE A 379 26.77 18.93 -1.86
N PHE A 380 25.49 19.07 -2.22
CA PHE A 380 24.98 20.24 -2.93
C PHE A 380 23.56 20.57 -2.47
N ARG A 381 23.19 21.84 -2.47
CA ARG A 381 21.88 22.27 -1.98
C ARG A 381 20.80 22.02 -3.00
N THR A 382 19.65 21.51 -2.55
CA THR A 382 18.44 21.33 -3.35
C THR A 382 17.29 22.14 -2.76
N THR A 383 16.29 22.42 -3.59
CA THR A 383 15.02 22.99 -3.14
C THR A 383 14.05 21.86 -2.84
N HIS A 384 13.56 21.81 -1.61
CA HIS A 384 12.50 20.89 -1.20
C HIS A 384 11.57 21.57 -0.18
N THR A 385 10.63 20.85 0.43
CA THR A 385 9.64 21.43 1.37
C THR A 385 10.15 21.63 2.80
N ILE A 386 11.41 21.28 3.05
CA ILE A 386 12.11 21.44 4.33
C ILE A 386 13.45 22.16 4.10
N PRO A 387 13.91 23.04 5.01
CA PRO A 387 15.22 23.66 4.93
C PRO A 387 16.35 22.63 4.96
N ASP A 388 17.53 23.07 4.51
CA ASP A 388 18.76 22.29 4.56
C ASP A 388 18.68 20.93 3.83
N SER A 389 17.80 20.81 2.84
CA SER A 389 17.81 19.70 1.89
C SER A 389 19.06 19.75 1.01
N ILE A 390 19.73 18.61 0.90
CA ILE A 390 20.95 18.45 0.12
C ILE A 390 20.88 17.17 -0.71
N GLY A 391 21.52 17.19 -1.88
CA GLY A 391 21.92 15.99 -2.59
C GLY A 391 23.35 15.58 -2.24
N ILE A 392 23.69 14.34 -2.57
CA ILE A 392 24.94 13.69 -2.22
C ILE A 392 25.73 13.40 -3.51
N ASN A 393 27.03 13.71 -3.50
CA ASN A 393 27.96 13.40 -4.58
C ASN A 393 29.12 12.58 -4.02
N LEU A 394 29.16 11.29 -4.38
CA LEU A 394 30.21 10.36 -4.03
C LEU A 394 31.24 10.28 -5.17
N LYS A 395 32.38 10.92 -4.97
CA LYS A 395 33.49 10.95 -5.93
C LYS A 395 34.28 9.66 -5.84
N THR A 396 34.45 8.97 -6.96
CA THR A 396 35.24 7.74 -7.06
C THR A 396 36.26 7.84 -8.20
N ALA A 397 37.20 6.89 -8.28
CA ALA A 397 38.17 6.84 -9.39
C ALA A 397 37.52 6.65 -10.77
N GLU A 398 36.32 6.05 -10.82
CA GLU A 398 35.59 5.76 -12.07
C GLU A 398 34.61 6.87 -12.49
N GLY A 399 34.40 7.86 -11.61
CA GLY A 399 33.49 8.98 -11.80
C GLY A 399 32.55 9.18 -10.61
N ASN A 400 31.76 10.24 -10.67
CA ASN A 400 30.85 10.62 -9.59
C ASN A 400 29.58 9.76 -9.57
N ILE A 401 29.16 9.29 -8.40
CA ILE A 401 27.82 8.75 -8.15
C ILE A 401 27.02 9.83 -7.42
N VAL A 402 25.99 10.36 -8.08
CA VAL A 402 25.20 11.47 -7.58
C VAL A 402 23.82 10.98 -7.18
N TYR A 403 23.39 11.30 -5.96
CA TYR A 403 22.04 11.07 -5.48
C TYR A 403 21.37 12.40 -5.19
N THR A 404 20.22 12.66 -5.82
CA THR A 404 19.56 13.98 -5.70
C THR A 404 18.94 14.22 -4.33
N GLY A 405 18.60 13.15 -3.60
CA GLY A 405 17.54 13.21 -2.60
C GLY A 405 16.22 13.71 -3.22
N ASP A 406 15.31 14.15 -2.37
CA ASP A 406 14.07 14.78 -2.79
C ASP A 406 14.33 16.22 -3.22
N PHE A 407 13.82 16.60 -4.40
CA PHE A 407 14.02 17.95 -4.90
C PHE A 407 12.92 18.39 -5.84
N LYS A 408 12.82 19.71 -6.01
CA LYS A 408 12.19 20.38 -7.15
C LYS A 408 13.06 21.57 -7.56
N PHE A 409 12.71 22.25 -8.65
CA PHE A 409 13.28 23.58 -8.91
C PHE A 409 12.25 24.67 -8.71
N ASP A 410 12.65 25.70 -7.96
CA ASP A 410 11.86 26.90 -7.76
C ASP A 410 12.78 28.13 -7.83
N GLN A 411 12.59 28.92 -8.87
CA GLN A 411 13.37 30.13 -9.12
C GLN A 411 13.04 31.26 -8.12
N SER A 412 11.89 31.16 -7.43
CA SER A 412 11.47 32.10 -6.39
C SER A 412 11.94 31.68 -4.99
N ALA A 413 12.57 30.50 -4.85
CA ALA A 413 13.00 29.99 -3.57
C ALA A 413 13.92 30.98 -2.86
N ILE A 414 13.60 31.28 -1.61
CA ILE A 414 14.45 32.13 -0.77
C ILE A 414 15.82 31.47 -0.56
N PRO A 415 16.90 32.23 -0.24
CA PRO A 415 18.26 31.70 -0.19
C PRO A 415 18.47 30.47 0.71
N MET A 416 17.61 30.21 1.71
CA MET A 416 17.65 29.03 2.57
C MET A 416 17.18 27.74 1.87
N TYR A 417 16.33 27.86 0.86
CA TYR A 417 15.76 26.74 0.11
C TYR A 417 16.30 26.66 -1.32
N GLN A 418 17.11 27.62 -1.75
CA GLN A 418 17.54 27.71 -3.14
C GLN A 418 18.51 26.58 -3.52
N THR A 419 18.22 25.93 -4.64
CA THR A 419 19.13 24.96 -5.28
C THR A 419 20.39 25.67 -5.77
N ASP A 420 21.56 25.06 -5.55
CA ASP A 420 22.83 25.56 -6.10
C ASP A 420 23.07 25.02 -7.52
N PHE A 421 22.51 25.70 -8.51
CA PHE A 421 22.70 25.35 -9.93
C PHE A 421 24.17 25.43 -10.39
N GLY A 422 24.96 26.33 -9.79
CA GLY A 422 26.38 26.45 -10.10
C GLY A 422 27.12 25.19 -9.70
N ARG A 423 26.89 24.71 -8.48
CA ARG A 423 27.46 23.46 -7.98
C ARG A 423 27.01 22.24 -8.79
N LEU A 424 25.73 22.15 -9.20
CA LEU A 424 25.26 21.09 -10.08
C LEU A 424 26.02 21.05 -11.41
N ALA A 425 26.24 22.21 -12.03
CA ALA A 425 27.00 22.31 -13.27
C ALA A 425 28.49 21.96 -13.10
N GLU A 426 29.09 22.33 -11.96
CA GLU A 426 30.44 21.91 -11.61
C GLU A 426 30.57 20.39 -11.51
N ILE A 427 29.68 19.74 -10.74
CA ILE A 427 29.64 18.28 -10.59
C ILE A 427 29.47 17.59 -11.96
N GLY A 428 28.60 18.14 -12.82
CA GLY A 428 28.43 17.63 -14.18
C GLY A 428 29.69 17.76 -15.06
N ASN A 429 30.51 18.81 -14.84
CA ASN A 429 31.79 18.98 -15.54
C ASN A 429 32.92 18.11 -14.98
N GLU A 430 32.84 17.69 -13.71
CA GLU A 430 33.76 16.73 -13.09
C GLU A 430 33.58 15.31 -13.67
N GLY A 431 32.39 15.00 -14.21
CA GLY A 431 32.08 13.73 -14.86
C GLY A 431 31.28 12.79 -13.95
N VAL A 432 30.01 12.56 -14.31
CA VAL A 432 29.08 11.76 -13.51
C VAL A 432 28.89 10.39 -14.13
N LEU A 433 29.28 9.36 -13.37
CA LEU A 433 29.11 7.96 -13.74
C LEU A 433 27.64 7.57 -13.67
N ALA A 434 26.98 7.80 -12.53
CA ALA A 434 25.60 7.42 -12.30
C ALA A 434 24.85 8.52 -11.55
N LEU A 435 23.61 8.79 -11.95
CA LEU A 435 22.68 9.67 -11.25
C LEU A 435 21.49 8.87 -10.74
N LEU A 436 21.32 8.82 -9.42
CA LEU A 436 20.12 8.37 -8.73
C LEU A 436 19.22 9.59 -8.51
N SER A 437 18.09 9.66 -9.21
CA SER A 437 17.22 10.86 -9.19
C SER A 437 15.79 10.57 -8.77
N ASP A 438 15.23 11.42 -7.90
CA ASP A 438 13.82 11.42 -7.50
C ASP A 438 12.90 11.41 -8.72
N SER A 439 11.87 10.58 -8.69
CA SER A 439 10.92 10.37 -9.77
C SER A 439 9.47 10.63 -9.33
N SER A 440 9.22 11.02 -8.08
CA SER A 440 7.91 11.01 -7.42
C SER A 440 6.82 11.83 -8.14
N ASN A 441 7.18 12.70 -9.08
CA ASN A 441 6.27 13.52 -9.86
C ASN A 441 6.62 13.55 -11.37
N ALA A 442 7.34 12.53 -11.86
CA ALA A 442 7.85 12.44 -13.24
C ALA A 442 6.76 12.24 -14.30
N GLU A 443 5.63 11.59 -13.98
CA GLU A 443 4.54 11.38 -14.96
C GLU A 443 3.62 12.60 -15.11
N ASN A 444 3.75 13.59 -14.23
CA ASN A 444 2.73 14.62 -14.07
C ASN A 444 2.94 15.74 -15.11
N PRO A 445 2.00 15.93 -16.05
CA PRO A 445 2.15 16.94 -17.09
C PRO A 445 1.94 18.37 -16.57
N ALA A 446 1.35 18.53 -15.38
CA ALA A 446 1.05 19.84 -14.82
C ALA A 446 2.28 20.47 -14.17
N GLN A 447 2.54 21.73 -14.48
CA GLN A 447 3.60 22.49 -13.85
C GLN A 447 3.30 22.71 -12.37
N VAL A 448 4.28 22.41 -11.51
CA VAL A 448 4.22 22.71 -10.08
C VAL A 448 4.36 24.21 -9.89
N VAL A 449 3.47 24.82 -9.10
CA VAL A 449 3.55 26.26 -8.84
C VAL A 449 4.70 26.61 -7.90
N SER A 450 5.18 27.85 -8.03
CA SER A 450 6.24 28.38 -7.16
C SER A 450 5.76 28.61 -5.74
N GLU A 451 6.68 28.58 -4.78
CA GLU A 451 6.42 28.80 -3.37
C GLU A 451 6.00 30.25 -3.07
N LEU A 452 6.37 31.21 -3.94
CA LEU A 452 5.84 32.57 -3.87
C LEU A 452 4.34 32.61 -4.17
N GLN A 453 3.89 31.95 -5.24
CA GLN A 453 2.47 31.88 -5.59
C GLN A 453 1.65 31.16 -4.53
N ILE A 454 2.21 30.08 -3.96
CA ILE A 454 1.62 29.38 -2.82
C ILE A 454 1.47 30.31 -1.63
N ALA A 455 2.50 31.10 -1.30
CA ALA A 455 2.45 32.04 -0.19
C ALA A 455 1.36 33.11 -0.38
N ASP A 456 1.16 33.59 -1.60
CA ASP A 456 0.10 34.54 -1.94
C ASP A 456 -1.29 33.91 -1.78
N GLU A 457 -1.51 32.68 -2.26
CA GLU A 457 -2.78 31.96 -2.10
C GLU A 457 -3.12 31.67 -0.62
N VAL A 458 -2.12 31.27 0.16
CA VAL A 458 -2.27 31.04 1.60
C VAL A 458 -2.62 32.35 2.30
N PHE A 459 -1.95 33.44 1.94
CA PHE A 459 -2.22 34.76 2.50
C PHE A 459 -3.62 35.25 2.14
N ASP A 460 -4.03 35.17 0.88
CA ASP A 460 -5.35 35.62 0.44
C ASP A 460 -6.45 34.78 1.12
N THR A 461 -6.28 33.46 1.18
CA THR A 461 -7.22 32.57 1.88
C THR A 461 -7.37 32.95 3.36
N ILE A 462 -6.26 33.24 4.05
CA ILE A 462 -6.28 33.60 5.47
C ILE A 462 -6.83 35.01 5.71
N ARG A 463 -6.52 35.95 4.80
CA ARG A 463 -6.93 37.35 4.91
C ARG A 463 -8.42 37.56 4.70
N TYR A 464 -9.00 36.90 3.70
CA TYR A 464 -10.36 37.17 3.26
C TYR A 464 -11.43 36.34 3.97
N TRP A 465 -11.06 35.33 4.75
CA TRP A 465 -12.03 34.59 5.55
C TRP A 465 -12.46 35.42 6.78
N GLU A 466 -13.75 35.46 7.09
CA GLU A 466 -14.29 36.25 8.23
C GLU A 466 -14.45 35.42 9.52
N GLY A 467 -14.22 34.11 9.47
CA GLY A 467 -14.30 33.21 10.62
C GLY A 467 -12.95 32.75 11.15
N ARG A 468 -12.97 31.73 12.01
CA ARG A 468 -11.77 31.00 12.42
C ARG A 468 -11.32 30.06 11.30
N ILE A 469 -10.01 29.89 11.18
CA ILE A 469 -9.41 29.04 10.14
C ILE A 469 -8.66 27.89 10.82
N ILE A 470 -8.84 26.68 10.32
CA ILE A 470 -8.16 25.46 10.74
C ILE A 470 -7.33 24.99 9.55
N VAL A 471 -6.03 25.26 9.60
CA VAL A 471 -5.09 24.85 8.57
C VAL A 471 -4.59 23.44 8.88
N ALA A 472 -4.80 22.51 7.96
CA ALA A 472 -4.24 21.17 8.03
C ALA A 472 -3.00 21.09 7.11
N CYS A 473 -1.86 20.69 7.69
CA CYS A 473 -0.61 20.48 6.95
C CYS A 473 0.22 19.35 7.55
N VAL A 474 1.16 18.82 6.76
CA VAL A 474 2.14 17.83 7.23
C VAL A 474 3.24 18.57 7.98
N ALA A 475 3.62 18.08 9.16
CA ALA A 475 4.52 18.80 10.05
C ALA A 475 5.94 18.98 9.49
N SER A 476 6.39 18.06 8.62
CA SER A 476 7.70 18.13 7.97
C SER A 476 7.78 19.22 6.89
N ASN A 477 6.64 19.75 6.43
CA ASN A 477 6.59 20.85 5.46
C ASN A 477 6.75 22.21 6.18
N LEU A 478 7.97 22.46 6.67
CA LEU A 478 8.29 23.68 7.41
C LEU A 478 8.13 24.95 6.55
N GLN A 479 8.27 24.82 5.23
CA GLN A 479 8.01 25.93 4.31
C GLN A 479 6.55 26.36 4.35
N ARG A 480 5.61 25.41 4.33
CA ARG A 480 4.18 25.71 4.45
C ARG A 480 3.84 26.28 5.82
N VAL A 481 4.46 25.76 6.89
CA VAL A 481 4.27 26.31 8.24
C VAL A 481 4.71 27.79 8.28
N GLN A 482 5.88 28.13 7.72
CA GLN A 482 6.35 29.52 7.63
C GLN A 482 5.34 30.42 6.89
N GLN A 483 4.86 29.99 5.72
CA GLN A 483 3.88 30.74 4.93
C GLN A 483 2.58 30.99 5.71
N VAL A 484 2.11 30.01 6.49
CA VAL A 484 0.91 30.16 7.32
C VAL A 484 1.16 31.14 8.47
N LEU A 485 2.33 31.10 9.11
CA LEU A 485 2.69 32.03 10.19
C LEU A 485 2.80 33.47 9.67
N ASP A 486 3.45 33.67 8.52
CA ASP A 486 3.58 34.97 7.88
C ASP A 486 2.21 35.53 7.47
N ALA A 487 1.36 34.68 6.88
CA ALA A 487 0.01 35.04 6.49
C ALA A 487 -0.85 35.42 7.71
N ALA A 488 -0.80 34.62 8.78
CA ALA A 488 -1.52 34.91 10.01
C ALA A 488 -1.08 36.25 10.62
N HIS A 489 0.22 36.51 10.69
CA HIS A 489 0.75 37.78 11.19
C HIS A 489 0.29 38.98 10.34
N ARG A 490 0.40 38.88 9.01
CA ARG A 490 -0.03 39.93 8.08
C ARG A 490 -1.54 40.17 8.07
N SER A 491 -2.33 39.21 8.56
CA SER A 491 -3.79 39.30 8.69
C SER A 491 -4.26 39.57 10.12
N ASP A 492 -3.35 39.98 11.02
CA ASP A 492 -3.65 40.27 12.44
C ASP A 492 -4.30 39.09 13.19
N ARG A 493 -3.99 37.86 12.79
CA ARG A 493 -4.48 36.61 13.40
C ARG A 493 -3.40 35.97 14.27
N LYS A 494 -3.81 35.40 15.40
CA LYS A 494 -2.96 34.59 16.29
C LYS A 494 -3.02 33.12 15.90
N VAL A 495 -1.92 32.41 16.11
CA VAL A 495 -1.76 31.01 15.71
C VAL A 495 -1.82 30.10 16.93
N VAL A 496 -2.65 29.07 16.86
CA VAL A 496 -2.73 28.01 17.87
C VAL A 496 -2.22 26.72 17.27
N LEU A 497 -1.14 26.17 17.82
CA LEU A 497 -0.62 24.87 17.42
C LEU A 497 -1.40 23.74 18.11
N THR A 498 -1.76 22.72 17.34
CA THR A 498 -2.37 21.48 17.85
C THR A 498 -1.46 20.29 17.53
N GLY A 499 -0.88 19.69 18.58
CA GLY A 499 0.07 18.56 18.48
C GLY A 499 1.32 18.79 19.34
N GLN A 500 1.59 17.90 20.30
CA GLN A 500 2.71 18.08 21.25
C GLN A 500 4.06 17.73 20.65
N ASP A 501 4.13 16.67 19.84
CA ASP A 501 5.40 16.19 19.27
C ASP A 501 5.93 17.15 18.19
N PHE A 502 5.01 17.71 17.39
CA PHE A 502 5.34 18.67 16.34
C PHE A 502 5.72 20.06 16.85
N GLN A 503 5.25 20.41 18.06
CA GLN A 503 5.72 21.63 18.71
C GLN A 503 7.25 21.58 18.95
N ARG A 504 7.82 20.39 19.21
CA ARG A 504 9.28 20.24 19.35
C ARG A 504 10.00 20.50 18.03
N ILE A 505 9.47 19.98 16.92
CA ILE A 505 10.03 20.20 15.57
C ILE A 505 10.01 21.69 15.23
N ILE A 506 8.87 22.36 15.42
CA ILE A 506 8.73 23.80 15.15
C ILE A 506 9.67 24.61 16.04
N ASN A 507 9.74 24.32 17.34
CA ASN A 507 10.65 25.01 18.26
C ASN A 507 12.12 24.80 17.86
N THR A 508 12.50 23.59 17.50
CA THR A 508 13.86 23.26 17.02
C THR A 508 14.18 24.07 15.76
N ALA A 509 13.25 24.15 14.81
CA ALA A 509 13.43 24.96 13.61
C ALA A 509 13.56 26.46 13.92
N ILE A 510 12.82 26.98 14.91
CA ILE A 510 12.96 28.37 15.38
C ILE A 510 14.34 28.61 16.02
N ASP A 511 14.74 27.73 16.94
CA ASP A 511 16.02 27.84 17.66
C ASP A 511 17.23 27.78 16.71
N LEU A 512 17.07 27.08 15.58
CA LEU A 512 18.08 26.96 14.52
C LEU A 512 18.01 28.09 13.45
N ASP A 513 17.12 29.07 13.60
CA ASP A 513 16.82 30.12 12.61
C ASP A 513 16.41 29.56 11.23
N LYS A 514 15.77 28.39 11.23
CA LYS A 514 15.20 27.72 10.03
C LYS A 514 13.72 28.02 9.84
N LEU A 515 13.08 28.52 10.88
CA LEU A 515 11.72 29.02 10.87
C LEU A 515 11.68 30.34 11.65
N LYS A 516 11.19 31.40 11.03
CA LYS A 516 11.20 32.76 11.61
C LYS A 516 9.82 33.10 12.12
N LEU A 517 9.74 33.50 13.38
CA LEU A 517 8.50 34.07 13.94
C LEU A 517 8.45 35.58 13.67
N PRO A 518 7.44 36.07 12.93
CA PRO A 518 7.29 37.51 12.67
C PRO A 518 7.07 38.35 13.94
N SER A 519 6.50 37.75 14.99
CA SER A 519 6.31 38.36 16.30
C SER A 519 6.33 37.29 17.39
N GLU A 520 6.91 37.60 18.56
CA GLU A 520 6.96 36.70 19.72
C GLU A 520 5.57 36.34 20.26
N ASP A 521 4.60 37.23 20.07
CA ASP A 521 3.23 37.03 20.54
C ASP A 521 2.29 36.41 19.49
N LEU A 522 2.83 35.92 18.36
CA LEU A 522 2.04 35.33 17.27
C LEU A 522 1.43 33.98 17.67
N ILE A 523 2.24 33.09 18.24
CA ILE A 523 1.79 31.76 18.68
C ILE A 523 1.24 31.86 20.09
N VAL A 524 -0.01 31.44 20.29
CA VAL A 524 -0.68 31.49 21.60
C VAL A 524 -1.05 30.08 22.08
N PRO A 525 -0.96 29.79 23.39
CA PRO A 525 -1.37 28.50 23.93
C PRO A 525 -2.85 28.22 23.68
N ALA A 526 -3.20 26.97 23.37
CA ALA A 526 -4.60 26.59 23.09
C ALA A 526 -5.59 26.94 24.23
N LYS A 527 -5.13 26.95 25.49
CA LYS A 527 -5.93 27.38 26.66
C LYS A 527 -6.36 28.85 26.59
N ASP A 528 -5.60 29.69 25.90
CA ASP A 528 -5.81 31.13 25.78
C ASP A 528 -6.67 31.50 24.57
N MET A 529 -7.08 30.52 23.75
CA MET A 529 -7.92 30.70 22.56
C MET A 529 -9.22 31.48 22.87
N LYS A 530 -9.80 31.31 24.06
CA LYS A 530 -11.03 32.01 24.49
C LYS A 530 -10.88 33.53 24.64
N LYS A 531 -9.65 34.06 24.62
CA LYS A 531 -9.38 35.51 24.73
C LYS A 531 -9.53 36.24 23.40
N TYR A 532 -9.60 35.51 22.29
CA TYR A 532 -9.61 36.05 20.93
C TYR A 532 -10.95 35.78 20.26
N GLN A 533 -11.34 36.65 19.33
CA GLN A 533 -12.50 36.41 18.46
C GLN A 533 -12.15 35.38 17.38
N ALA A 534 -13.17 34.79 16.74
CA ALA A 534 -12.97 33.73 15.75
C ALA A 534 -12.13 34.20 14.54
N ASP A 535 -12.41 35.41 14.06
CA ASP A 535 -11.69 36.10 12.98
C ASP A 535 -10.26 36.53 13.34
N GLN A 536 -9.85 36.34 14.59
CA GLN A 536 -8.49 36.62 15.06
C GLN A 536 -7.66 35.34 15.23
N LEU A 537 -8.17 34.18 14.82
CA LEU A 537 -7.55 32.88 15.10
C LEU A 537 -7.28 32.06 13.83
N VAL A 538 -6.07 31.52 13.77
CA VAL A 538 -5.67 30.41 12.90
C VAL A 538 -5.26 29.24 13.80
N VAL A 539 -5.86 28.09 13.59
CA VAL A 539 -5.48 26.83 14.21
C VAL A 539 -4.61 26.10 13.20
N LEU A 540 -3.37 25.78 13.57
CA LEU A 540 -2.47 25.01 12.74
C LEU A 540 -2.43 23.57 13.25
N GLU A 541 -3.13 22.70 12.55
CA GLU A 541 -3.16 21.26 12.77
C GLU A 541 -2.06 20.59 11.95
N THR A 542 -1.03 20.12 12.65
CA THR A 542 0.12 19.43 12.05
C THR A 542 0.15 17.97 12.48
N GLY A 543 0.60 17.09 11.59
CA GLY A 543 0.68 15.66 11.85
C GLY A 543 1.61 14.94 10.90
N ASN A 544 1.85 13.65 11.16
CA ASN A 544 2.39 12.74 10.16
C ASN A 544 1.42 12.62 8.97
N MET A 545 1.87 12.01 7.87
CA MET A 545 1.01 11.80 6.70
C MET A 545 -0.32 11.13 7.09
N GLY A 546 -1.44 11.75 6.72
CA GLY A 546 -2.80 11.30 7.04
C GLY A 546 -3.34 11.64 8.44
N GLU A 547 -2.50 11.98 9.41
CA GLU A 547 -2.95 12.36 10.76
C GLU A 547 -3.75 13.68 10.81
N PRO A 548 -3.38 14.76 10.09
CA PRO A 548 -4.17 15.98 10.07
C PRO A 548 -5.61 15.72 9.63
N ILE A 549 -5.80 14.88 8.61
CA ILE A 549 -7.12 14.48 8.13
C ILE A 549 -7.90 13.74 9.22
N LYS A 550 -7.29 12.75 9.89
CA LYS A 550 -7.92 12.06 11.03
C LYS A 550 -8.27 13.01 12.18
N SER A 551 -7.45 14.04 12.42
CA SER A 551 -7.69 15.05 13.44
C SER A 551 -8.87 15.95 13.09
N LEU A 552 -8.95 16.41 11.83
CA LEU A 552 -10.13 17.12 11.31
C LEU A 552 -11.40 16.30 11.51
N GLN A 553 -11.37 14.99 11.27
CA GLN A 553 -12.52 14.11 11.53
C GLN A 553 -12.93 14.10 13.02
N LYS A 554 -11.95 14.09 13.94
CA LYS A 554 -12.22 14.18 15.38
C LYS A 554 -12.80 15.54 15.76
N MET A 555 -12.34 16.64 15.14
CA MET A 555 -12.85 17.98 15.38
C MET A 555 -14.28 18.15 14.86
N ALA A 556 -14.58 17.64 13.67
CA ALA A 556 -15.92 17.63 13.08
C ALA A 556 -16.91 16.82 13.92
N ASN A 557 -16.50 15.65 14.41
CA ASN A 557 -17.33 14.79 15.27
C ASN A 557 -17.37 15.25 16.73
N GLY A 558 -16.70 16.33 17.10
CA GLY A 558 -16.69 16.88 18.46
C GLY A 558 -15.97 16.01 19.51
N THR A 559 -15.10 15.08 19.07
CA THR A 559 -14.32 14.17 19.93
C THR A 559 -12.87 14.63 20.13
N HIS A 560 -12.42 15.61 19.37
CA HIS A 560 -11.11 16.23 19.57
C HIS A 560 -11.05 16.98 20.91
N ARG A 561 -9.92 16.88 21.62
CA ARG A 561 -9.80 17.29 23.03
C ARG A 561 -9.88 18.81 23.23
N VAL A 562 -9.46 19.57 22.23
CA VAL A 562 -9.20 21.02 22.36
C VAL A 562 -10.16 21.86 21.52
N ILE A 563 -10.48 21.40 20.32
CA ILE A 563 -11.14 22.18 19.27
C ILE A 563 -12.30 21.38 18.69
N LYS A 564 -13.40 22.07 18.40
CA LYS A 564 -14.55 21.54 17.68
C LYS A 564 -14.86 22.48 16.51
N ILE A 565 -15.21 21.90 15.37
CA ILE A 565 -15.68 22.67 14.20
C ILE A 565 -17.06 23.23 14.51
N GLN A 566 -17.28 24.47 14.06
CA GLN A 566 -18.50 25.26 14.28
C GLN A 566 -18.89 25.98 12.97
N ASP A 567 -20.12 26.49 12.93
CA ASP A 567 -20.62 27.29 11.82
C ASP A 567 -19.69 28.48 11.51
N GLY A 568 -19.24 28.56 10.26
CA GLY A 568 -18.36 29.64 9.78
C GLY A 568 -16.86 29.36 9.92
N ASP A 569 -16.44 28.20 10.45
CA ASP A 569 -15.05 27.76 10.40
C ASP A 569 -14.63 27.42 8.96
N LEU A 570 -13.43 27.82 8.56
CA LEU A 570 -12.74 27.31 7.37
C LEU A 570 -11.79 26.20 7.77
N VAL A 571 -11.91 25.03 7.15
CA VAL A 571 -10.86 24.01 7.14
C VAL A 571 -10.07 24.18 5.84
N TYR A 572 -8.79 24.50 5.96
CA TYR A 572 -7.91 24.74 4.83
C TYR A 572 -6.85 23.65 4.75
N ILE A 573 -6.96 22.78 3.74
CA ILE A 573 -6.00 21.69 3.50
C ILE A 573 -4.90 22.22 2.58
N THR A 574 -3.68 22.29 3.11
CA THR A 574 -2.55 22.93 2.43
C THR A 574 -1.58 21.95 1.79
N THR A 575 -1.97 20.68 1.67
CA THR A 575 -1.16 19.66 1.03
C THR A 575 -2.03 18.92 0.02
N THR A 576 -1.47 18.61 -1.14
CA THR A 576 -2.15 17.74 -2.11
C THR A 576 -2.19 16.33 -1.53
N PRO A 577 -3.37 15.72 -1.35
CA PRO A 577 -3.45 14.34 -0.87
C PRO A 577 -2.86 13.38 -1.90
N THR A 578 -2.26 12.29 -1.42
CA THR A 578 -1.90 11.18 -2.31
C THR A 578 -3.18 10.54 -2.84
N THR A 579 -3.09 9.85 -3.98
CA THR A 579 -4.23 9.16 -4.60
C THR A 579 -4.91 8.19 -3.62
N ALA A 580 -4.16 7.53 -2.74
CA ALA A 580 -4.71 6.62 -1.73
C ALA A 580 -5.56 7.34 -0.66
N MET A 581 -5.32 8.62 -0.42
CA MET A 581 -6.02 9.40 0.61
C MET A 581 -7.20 10.21 0.09
N GLU A 582 -7.39 10.36 -1.22
CA GLU A 582 -8.47 11.18 -1.80
C GLU A 582 -9.85 10.81 -1.24
N THR A 583 -10.16 9.51 -1.11
CA THR A 583 -11.42 9.05 -0.51
C THR A 583 -11.54 9.43 0.97
N ALA A 584 -10.45 9.39 1.73
CA ALA A 584 -10.44 9.77 3.14
C ALA A 584 -10.60 11.28 3.31
N VAL A 585 -10.00 12.08 2.42
CA VAL A 585 -10.18 13.54 2.38
C VAL A 585 -11.64 13.87 2.06
N ALA A 586 -12.20 13.35 0.96
CA ALA A 586 -13.60 13.62 0.59
C ALA A 586 -14.61 13.28 1.70
N LYS A 587 -14.44 12.13 2.37
CA LYS A 587 -15.27 11.78 3.55
C LYS A 587 -15.10 12.76 4.71
N THR A 588 -13.89 13.29 4.88
CA THR A 588 -13.59 14.31 5.90
C THR A 588 -14.27 15.62 5.55
N GLU A 589 -14.29 16.01 4.28
CA GLU A 589 -15.03 17.19 3.82
C GLU A 589 -16.51 17.08 4.14
N ASP A 590 -17.15 15.96 3.79
CA ASP A 590 -18.56 15.72 4.07
C ASP A 590 -18.93 15.95 5.54
N ILE A 591 -18.12 15.42 6.48
CA ILE A 591 -18.41 15.57 7.90
C ILE A 591 -18.05 16.96 8.43
N VAL A 592 -17.08 17.65 7.84
CA VAL A 592 -16.78 19.06 8.15
C VAL A 592 -17.96 19.94 7.75
N TYR A 593 -18.51 19.75 6.53
CA TYR A 593 -19.71 20.44 6.07
C TYR A 593 -20.92 20.16 6.97
N ARG A 594 -21.11 18.91 7.41
CA ARG A 594 -22.18 18.56 8.37
C ARG A 594 -21.99 19.22 9.74
N ALA A 595 -20.75 19.53 10.13
CA ALA A 595 -20.44 20.20 11.37
C ALA A 595 -20.53 21.74 11.28
N GLY A 596 -20.87 22.29 10.10
CA GLY A 596 -21.00 23.73 9.88
C GLY A 596 -19.76 24.42 9.31
N GLY A 597 -18.67 23.68 9.13
CA GLY A 597 -17.44 24.19 8.53
C GLY A 597 -17.47 24.17 6.99
N ILE A 598 -16.56 24.91 6.38
CA ILE A 598 -16.33 24.90 4.92
C ILE A 598 -14.93 24.35 4.68
N VAL A 599 -14.75 23.50 3.66
CA VAL A 599 -13.42 23.04 3.27
C VAL A 599 -12.94 23.79 2.03
N LYS A 600 -11.65 24.15 2.03
CA LYS A 600 -10.91 24.52 0.82
C LYS A 600 -9.63 23.71 0.76
N GLN A 601 -9.28 23.21 -0.41
CA GLN A 601 -7.96 22.61 -0.64
C GLN A 601 -7.12 23.55 -1.50
N ILE A 602 -5.82 23.66 -1.19
CA ILE A 602 -4.92 24.43 -2.05
C ILE A 602 -4.81 23.80 -3.46
N SER A 603 -5.02 22.48 -3.55
CA SER A 603 -5.03 21.72 -4.81
C SER A 603 -6.19 22.06 -5.74
N ASP A 604 -7.24 22.72 -5.25
CA ASP A 604 -8.39 23.12 -6.08
C ASP A 604 -8.00 24.21 -7.08
N ASN A 605 -7.04 25.07 -6.71
CA ASN A 605 -6.63 26.23 -7.49
C ASN A 605 -5.28 26.03 -8.19
N MET A 606 -4.39 25.19 -7.65
CA MET A 606 -3.02 25.05 -8.14
C MET A 606 -2.38 23.70 -7.78
N ARG A 607 -1.46 23.22 -8.61
CA ARG A 607 -0.71 22.00 -8.33
C ARG A 607 0.51 22.29 -7.45
N VAL A 608 0.45 21.81 -6.21
CA VAL A 608 1.51 21.96 -5.21
C VAL A 608 2.25 20.63 -5.07
N SER A 609 3.57 20.66 -5.12
CA SER A 609 4.42 19.49 -4.90
C SER A 609 5.75 19.90 -4.28
N GLY A 610 6.34 18.98 -3.51
CA GLY A 610 7.73 19.06 -3.08
C GLY A 610 8.72 18.50 -4.09
N HIS A 611 8.23 17.78 -5.09
CA HIS A 611 9.02 16.99 -6.04
C HIS A 611 9.00 17.60 -7.44
N ALA A 612 10.11 17.40 -8.14
CA ALA A 612 10.41 17.90 -9.47
C ALA A 612 9.35 17.48 -10.49
N ASN A 613 8.96 18.41 -11.35
CA ASN A 613 8.12 18.10 -12.50
C ASN A 613 8.99 17.58 -13.67
N PRO A 614 8.39 17.12 -14.78
CA PRO A 614 9.15 16.61 -15.94
C PRO A 614 10.26 17.55 -16.43
N THR A 615 9.98 18.86 -16.50
CA THR A 615 10.95 19.85 -16.97
C THR A 615 12.10 20.07 -15.99
N ASP A 616 11.84 19.98 -14.68
CA ASP A 616 12.86 20.07 -13.64
C ASP A 616 13.81 18.86 -13.70
N LEU A 617 13.24 17.66 -13.90
CA LEU A 617 14.02 16.43 -14.08
C LEU A 617 14.95 16.52 -15.30
N GLN A 618 14.42 16.98 -16.44
CA GLN A 618 15.23 17.21 -17.64
C GLN A 618 16.30 18.28 -17.43
N LEU A 619 16.01 19.35 -16.69
CA LEU A 619 17.02 20.36 -16.35
C LEU A 619 18.12 19.77 -15.45
N MET A 620 17.77 18.96 -14.45
CA MET A 620 18.74 18.25 -13.60
C MET A 620 19.68 17.38 -14.45
N LEU A 621 19.11 16.56 -15.34
CA LEU A 621 19.88 15.68 -16.22
C LEU A 621 20.80 16.47 -17.17
N ASN A 622 20.35 17.61 -17.70
CA ASN A 622 21.16 18.47 -18.57
C ASN A 622 22.33 19.16 -17.85
N LEU A 623 22.19 19.44 -16.55
CA LEU A 623 23.26 20.01 -15.73
C LEU A 623 24.27 18.93 -15.32
N ILE A 624 23.78 17.79 -14.85
CA ILE A 624 24.58 16.68 -14.33
C ILE A 624 25.27 15.86 -15.43
N LYS A 625 24.63 15.73 -16.60
CA LYS A 625 25.15 14.97 -17.76
C LYS A 625 25.64 13.56 -17.39
N PRO A 626 24.81 12.73 -16.74
CA PRO A 626 25.26 11.43 -16.24
C PRO A 626 25.48 10.44 -17.39
N LYS A 627 26.45 9.54 -17.22
CA LYS A 627 26.64 8.40 -18.14
C LYS A 627 25.52 7.37 -17.99
N TYR A 628 25.07 7.13 -16.75
CA TYR A 628 23.97 6.24 -16.40
C TYR A 628 22.92 6.95 -15.53
N VAL A 629 21.65 6.67 -15.76
CA VAL A 629 20.53 7.21 -14.97
C VAL A 629 19.83 6.05 -14.26
N ILE A 630 19.57 6.23 -12.97
CA ILE A 630 18.85 5.28 -12.14
C ILE A 630 17.67 6.06 -11.53
N PRO A 631 16.48 6.00 -12.13
CA PRO A 631 15.29 6.60 -11.52
C PRO A 631 15.04 5.93 -10.17
N VAL A 632 14.90 6.75 -9.11
CA VAL A 632 14.60 6.31 -7.75
C VAL A 632 13.42 7.10 -7.18
N GLN A 633 12.96 6.74 -5.98
CA GLN A 633 11.85 7.41 -5.26
C GLN A 633 10.61 7.61 -6.15
N GLY A 634 9.83 6.55 -6.33
CA GLY A 634 8.58 6.63 -7.08
C GLY A 634 7.96 5.25 -7.29
N GLU A 635 6.64 5.24 -7.51
CA GLU A 635 5.98 4.08 -8.11
C GLU A 635 6.60 3.87 -9.49
N TYR A 636 6.68 2.63 -9.96
CA TYR A 636 7.36 2.36 -11.23
C TYR A 636 6.84 3.18 -12.42
N ARG A 637 5.53 3.49 -12.52
CA ARG A 637 4.99 4.38 -13.57
C ARG A 637 5.74 5.72 -13.64
N GLN A 638 6.18 6.19 -12.48
CA GLN A 638 6.94 7.41 -12.31
C GLN A 638 8.42 7.17 -12.66
N LEU A 639 8.99 6.02 -12.28
CA LEU A 639 10.35 5.61 -12.69
C LEU A 639 10.47 5.49 -14.23
N ALA A 640 9.47 4.89 -14.87
CA ALA A 640 9.36 4.75 -16.32
C ALA A 640 9.21 6.11 -17.01
N ALA A 641 8.29 6.96 -16.52
CA ALA A 641 8.16 8.32 -17.03
C ALA A 641 9.49 9.10 -16.92
N HIS A 642 10.24 8.93 -15.83
CA HIS A 642 11.55 9.54 -15.68
C HIS A 642 12.58 8.96 -16.66
N ALA A 643 12.57 7.65 -16.90
CA ALA A 643 13.41 7.01 -17.91
C ALA A 643 13.12 7.57 -19.31
N ASP A 644 11.84 7.75 -19.66
CA ASP A 644 11.45 8.36 -20.93
C ASP A 644 11.92 9.81 -21.04
N LEU A 645 11.75 10.61 -19.98
CA LEU A 645 12.25 12.00 -19.93
C LEU A 645 13.77 12.09 -20.11
N ALA A 646 14.51 11.14 -19.54
CA ALA A 646 15.96 11.02 -19.75
C ALA A 646 16.30 10.60 -21.19
N HIS A 647 15.48 9.73 -21.78
CA HIS A 647 15.66 9.31 -23.16
C HIS A 647 15.41 10.44 -24.17
N GLU A 648 14.37 11.24 -23.95
CA GLU A 648 14.00 12.38 -24.79
C GLU A 648 15.13 13.40 -24.95
N ILE A 649 15.97 13.58 -23.93
CA ILE A 649 17.12 14.49 -23.96
C ILE A 649 18.41 13.83 -24.46
N GLY A 650 18.35 12.57 -24.91
CA GLY A 650 19.42 11.89 -25.63
C GLY A 650 20.19 10.82 -24.84
N ILE A 651 19.76 10.46 -23.63
CA ILE A 651 20.36 9.34 -22.88
C ILE A 651 19.82 8.01 -23.45
N PRO A 652 20.65 7.08 -23.92
CA PRO A 652 20.14 5.86 -24.54
C PRO A 652 19.57 4.92 -23.46
N TYR A 653 18.42 4.25 -23.71
CA TYR A 653 17.78 3.34 -22.74
C TYR A 653 18.73 2.30 -22.13
N LYS A 654 19.70 1.78 -22.89
CA LYS A 654 20.73 0.85 -22.37
C LYS A 654 21.61 1.41 -21.24
N ASN A 655 21.54 2.72 -21.00
CA ASN A 655 22.24 3.43 -19.94
C ASN A 655 21.27 3.90 -18.84
N ILE A 656 19.99 3.57 -18.93
CA ILE A 656 18.97 3.91 -17.95
C ILE A 656 18.57 2.60 -17.28
N PHE A 657 18.69 2.53 -15.96
CA PHE A 657 18.38 1.33 -15.19
C PHE A 657 17.24 1.65 -14.23
N ILE A 658 16.08 1.07 -14.47
CA ILE A 658 15.05 1.00 -13.43
C ILE A 658 15.36 -0.25 -12.61
N THR A 659 15.34 -0.15 -11.29
CA THR A 659 15.76 -1.25 -10.40
C THR A 659 14.67 -1.63 -9.42
N GLY A 660 14.54 -2.92 -9.13
CA GLY A 660 13.77 -3.44 -8.00
C GLY A 660 14.50 -3.32 -6.67
N ARG A 661 13.77 -3.58 -5.57
CA ARG A 661 14.39 -3.64 -4.23
C ARG A 661 15.39 -4.79 -4.16
N GLY A 662 16.59 -4.49 -3.69
CA GLY A 662 17.66 -5.46 -3.53
C GLY A 662 18.46 -5.74 -4.80
N ASP A 663 18.11 -5.16 -5.95
CA ASP A 663 18.90 -5.32 -7.18
C ASP A 663 20.27 -4.66 -7.02
N ILE A 664 21.30 -5.31 -7.59
CA ILE A 664 22.68 -4.85 -7.53
C ILE A 664 23.14 -4.47 -8.93
N LEU A 665 23.46 -3.19 -9.12
CA LEU A 665 24.13 -2.69 -10.32
C LEU A 665 25.64 -2.68 -10.09
N GLU A 666 26.37 -3.42 -10.91
CA GLU A 666 27.84 -3.46 -10.88
C GLU A 666 28.41 -2.68 -12.06
N TYR A 667 29.35 -1.78 -11.77
CA TYR A 667 30.19 -1.16 -12.78
C TYR A 667 31.54 -1.88 -12.87
N SER A 668 31.71 -2.70 -13.89
CA SER A 668 32.98 -3.40 -14.15
C SER A 668 33.35 -3.35 -15.63
N LYS A 669 34.65 -3.35 -15.93
CA LYS A 669 35.17 -3.29 -17.32
C LYS A 669 34.56 -2.14 -18.15
N GLN A 670 34.41 -0.97 -17.52
CA GLN A 670 33.85 0.26 -18.08
C GLN A 670 32.35 0.21 -18.47
N LYS A 671 31.60 -0.79 -17.99
CA LYS A 671 30.18 -0.98 -18.27
C LYS A 671 29.40 -1.23 -16.97
N MET A 672 28.21 -0.63 -16.87
CA MET A 672 27.25 -0.94 -15.81
C MET A 672 26.37 -2.12 -16.24
N THR A 673 26.18 -3.09 -15.37
CA THR A 673 25.31 -4.27 -15.59
C THR A 673 24.60 -4.68 -14.32
N VAL A 674 23.42 -5.26 -14.44
CA VAL A 674 22.75 -5.94 -13.32
C VAL A 674 23.55 -7.20 -12.97
N ALA A 675 24.06 -7.27 -11.74
CA ALA A 675 24.98 -8.33 -11.30
C ALA A 675 24.32 -9.38 -10.41
N GLY A 676 23.20 -9.05 -9.78
CA GLY A 676 22.47 -9.95 -8.89
C GLY A 676 21.47 -9.23 -8.01
N SER A 677 21.05 -9.88 -6.93
CA SER A 677 20.14 -9.31 -5.94
C SER A 677 20.50 -9.73 -4.52
N THR A 678 20.03 -8.94 -3.54
CA THR A 678 20.16 -9.17 -2.09
C THR A 678 18.79 -9.16 -1.40
N THR A 679 18.77 -9.54 -0.13
CA THR A 679 17.56 -9.47 0.72
C THR A 679 17.11 -8.03 0.92
N ALA A 680 15.87 -7.71 0.54
CA ALA A 680 15.29 -6.38 0.63
C ALA A 680 13.76 -6.45 0.79
N ASP A 681 13.33 -7.00 1.93
CA ASP A 681 11.92 -7.16 2.28
C ASP A 681 11.35 -5.95 3.06
N ASN A 682 10.03 -5.98 3.27
CA ASN A 682 9.32 -4.99 4.08
C ASN A 682 9.16 -5.50 5.52
N ILE A 683 9.64 -4.72 6.48
CA ILE A 683 9.45 -5.00 7.91
C ILE A 683 8.34 -4.09 8.46
N MET A 684 7.35 -4.70 9.10
CA MET A 684 6.18 -3.99 9.64
C MET A 684 6.34 -3.71 11.13
N ILE A 685 5.93 -2.52 11.56
CA ILE A 685 6.01 -2.06 12.94
C ILE A 685 4.61 -1.76 13.50
N ASP A 686 4.34 -2.23 14.71
CA ASP A 686 3.11 -1.93 15.46
C ASP A 686 3.42 -1.76 16.95
N GLY A 687 3.26 -0.54 17.45
CA GLY A 687 3.62 -0.15 18.79
C GLY A 687 5.11 -0.38 19.06
N ILE A 688 5.41 -1.28 20.01
CA ILE A 688 6.78 -1.67 20.35
C ILE A 688 7.27 -2.90 19.57
N GLY A 689 6.38 -3.53 18.80
CA GLY A 689 6.65 -4.71 18.02
C GLY A 689 7.37 -4.37 16.72
N VAL A 690 8.59 -4.90 16.55
CA VAL A 690 9.41 -4.74 15.35
C VAL A 690 9.48 -6.09 14.64
N GLY A 691 8.81 -6.24 13.50
CA GLY A 691 8.83 -7.48 12.71
C GLY A 691 8.18 -8.70 13.40
N ASP A 692 7.55 -8.52 14.55
CA ASP A 692 6.76 -9.55 15.26
C ASP A 692 5.37 -9.76 14.62
N ILE A 693 4.93 -8.80 13.82
CA ILE A 693 3.71 -8.89 13.04
C ILE A 693 4.00 -9.44 11.66
N GLY A 694 3.78 -10.74 11.52
CA GLY A 694 3.67 -11.40 10.23
C GLY A 694 2.30 -11.19 9.59
N ASN A 695 2.21 -11.49 8.29
CA ASN A 695 0.98 -11.38 7.50
C ASN A 695 -0.23 -12.14 8.07
N ILE A 696 -0.01 -13.17 8.89
CA ILE A 696 -1.09 -13.92 9.56
C ILE A 696 -1.88 -13.01 10.50
N VAL A 697 -1.18 -12.17 11.28
CA VAL A 697 -1.81 -11.25 12.23
C VAL A 697 -2.62 -10.19 11.48
N LEU A 698 -2.11 -9.70 10.35
CA LEU A 698 -2.85 -8.78 9.47
C LEU A 698 -4.10 -9.40 8.88
N ARG A 699 -4.02 -10.64 8.40
CA ARG A 699 -5.19 -11.39 7.92
C ARG A 699 -6.23 -11.54 9.03
N ASP A 700 -5.80 -11.92 10.22
CA ASP A 700 -6.70 -12.08 11.36
C ASP A 700 -7.36 -10.74 11.73
N ARG A 701 -6.62 -9.61 11.68
CA ARG A 701 -7.18 -8.26 11.86
C ARG A 701 -8.21 -7.91 10.81
N ARG A 702 -7.96 -8.24 9.54
CA ARG A 702 -8.89 -8.00 8.44
C ARG A 702 -10.20 -8.76 8.65
N ILE A 703 -10.12 -10.07 8.88
CA ILE A 703 -11.31 -10.90 9.14
C ILE A 703 -12.07 -10.38 10.37
N LEU A 704 -11.37 -10.01 11.44
CA LEU A 704 -12.00 -9.42 12.63
C LEU A 704 -12.68 -8.06 12.35
N SER A 705 -12.10 -7.25 11.47
CA SER A 705 -12.64 -5.94 11.10
C SER A 705 -13.90 -6.03 10.23
N GLU A 706 -13.98 -7.04 9.36
CA GLU A 706 -15.09 -7.26 8.43
C GLU A 706 -16.23 -8.06 9.10
N ASP A 707 -15.88 -9.17 9.76
CA ASP A 707 -16.86 -10.15 10.23
C ASP A 707 -17.13 -10.14 11.75
N GLY A 708 -16.23 -9.52 12.54
CA GLY A 708 -16.30 -9.53 13.99
C GLY A 708 -15.96 -10.90 14.61
N ILE A 709 -16.12 -11.00 15.93
CA ILE A 709 -15.77 -12.19 16.71
C ILE A 709 -16.93 -12.67 17.60
N PHE A 710 -16.99 -13.98 17.76
CA PHE A 710 -17.97 -14.70 18.56
C PHE A 710 -17.27 -15.74 19.45
N VAL A 711 -17.19 -15.46 20.75
CA VAL A 711 -16.47 -16.26 21.73
C VAL A 711 -17.45 -17.09 22.54
N ALA A 712 -17.25 -18.41 22.56
CA ALA A 712 -18.05 -19.35 23.33
C ALA A 712 -17.20 -19.97 24.44
N VAL A 713 -17.54 -19.69 25.71
CA VAL A 713 -16.78 -20.17 26.87
C VAL A 713 -17.60 -21.17 27.66
N VAL A 714 -17.09 -22.38 27.91
CA VAL A 714 -17.77 -23.41 28.71
C VAL A 714 -16.80 -24.06 29.69
N THR A 715 -17.27 -24.37 30.90
CA THR A 715 -16.46 -25.05 31.92
C THR A 715 -17.03 -26.44 32.19
N ILE A 716 -16.18 -27.46 32.09
CA ILE A 716 -16.56 -28.87 32.21
C ILE A 716 -15.76 -29.57 33.30
N ASN A 717 -16.34 -30.65 33.85
CA ASN A 717 -15.62 -31.63 34.66
C ASN A 717 -15.74 -32.98 33.95
N ARG A 718 -14.65 -33.41 33.33
CA ARG A 718 -14.60 -34.63 32.53
C ARG A 718 -14.78 -35.89 33.36
N ARG A 719 -14.29 -35.91 34.61
CA ARG A 719 -14.42 -37.08 35.50
C ARG A 719 -15.86 -37.32 35.93
N GLU A 720 -16.56 -36.23 36.22
CA GLU A 720 -17.97 -36.27 36.61
C GLU A 720 -18.90 -36.27 35.39
N LYS A 721 -18.34 -36.28 34.16
CA LYS A 721 -19.06 -36.19 32.87
C LYS A 721 -20.15 -35.10 32.87
N ARG A 722 -19.85 -33.92 33.44
CA ARG A 722 -20.83 -32.84 33.55
C ARG A 722 -20.26 -31.47 33.21
N ILE A 723 -21.15 -30.58 32.80
CA ILE A 723 -20.88 -29.16 32.68
C ILE A 723 -20.92 -28.53 34.08
N VAL A 724 -19.88 -27.78 34.43
CA VAL A 724 -19.76 -27.08 35.72
C VAL A 724 -20.35 -25.67 35.62
N SER A 725 -20.12 -25.00 34.49
CA SER A 725 -20.73 -23.70 34.17
C SER A 725 -21.26 -23.75 32.74
N PRO A 726 -22.54 -23.36 32.51
CA PRO A 726 -23.13 -23.32 31.19
C PRO A 726 -22.35 -22.39 30.25
N ALA A 727 -22.52 -22.63 28.94
CA ALA A 727 -21.81 -21.89 27.92
C ALA A 727 -22.15 -20.40 27.96
N LYS A 728 -21.15 -19.55 28.13
CA LYS A 728 -21.27 -18.09 28.05
C LYS A 728 -20.79 -17.62 26.70
N ILE A 729 -21.64 -16.88 26.01
CA ILE A 729 -21.36 -16.34 24.69
C ILE A 729 -21.04 -14.86 24.81
N THR A 730 -19.97 -14.42 24.16
CA THR A 730 -19.60 -13.00 24.04
C THR A 730 -19.37 -12.67 22.58
N SER A 731 -19.89 -11.53 22.11
CA SER A 731 -19.70 -11.07 20.74
C SER A 731 -19.19 -9.63 20.69
N ARG A 732 -18.33 -9.34 19.70
CA ARG A 732 -17.81 -8.00 19.38
C ARG A 732 -17.75 -7.84 17.86
N GLY A 733 -18.19 -6.70 17.33
CA GLY A 733 -18.18 -6.40 15.88
C GLY A 733 -19.17 -7.21 15.01
N PHE A 734 -19.75 -8.28 15.56
CA PHE A 734 -20.67 -9.15 14.84
C PHE A 734 -22.14 -8.79 15.07
N VAL A 735 -22.67 -8.91 16.30
CA VAL A 735 -24.07 -8.57 16.62
C VAL A 735 -24.20 -7.62 17.81
N TYR A 736 -25.26 -6.81 17.82
CA TYR A 736 -25.57 -5.95 18.96
C TYR A 736 -26.22 -6.77 20.08
N VAL A 737 -25.41 -7.18 21.06
CA VAL A 737 -25.78 -8.10 22.15
C VAL A 737 -27.07 -7.69 22.89
N LYS A 738 -27.36 -6.38 23.02
CA LYS A 738 -28.57 -5.92 23.73
C LYS A 738 -29.87 -6.27 23.01
N THR A 739 -29.86 -6.31 21.67
CA THR A 739 -31.04 -6.62 20.84
C THR A 739 -31.05 -8.08 20.39
N SER A 740 -29.91 -8.76 20.37
CA SER A 740 -29.78 -10.15 19.90
C SER A 740 -29.78 -11.18 21.04
N LYS A 741 -30.58 -10.98 22.09
CA LYS A 741 -30.57 -11.87 23.28
C LYS A 741 -30.95 -13.32 22.96
N ASP A 742 -31.92 -13.52 22.07
CA ASP A 742 -32.39 -14.86 21.70
C ASP A 742 -31.31 -15.63 20.93
N LEU A 743 -30.66 -14.98 19.96
CA LEU A 743 -29.50 -15.52 19.23
C LEU A 743 -28.39 -15.98 20.18
N MET A 744 -28.10 -15.17 21.21
CA MET A 744 -27.06 -15.49 22.20
C MET A 744 -27.47 -16.67 23.10
N LYS A 745 -28.75 -16.76 23.45
CA LYS A 745 -29.30 -17.85 24.28
C LYS A 745 -29.33 -19.16 23.50
N GLU A 746 -29.79 -19.14 22.26
CA GLU A 746 -29.79 -20.33 21.39
C GLU A 746 -28.38 -20.80 21.08
N SER A 747 -27.44 -19.89 20.82
CA SER A 747 -26.02 -20.23 20.67
C SER A 747 -25.45 -20.91 21.93
N SER A 748 -25.84 -20.44 23.12
CA SER A 748 -25.44 -21.07 24.39
C SER A 748 -26.00 -22.50 24.52
N ASN A 749 -27.26 -22.71 24.12
CA ASN A 749 -27.89 -24.03 24.14
C ASN A 749 -27.19 -24.99 23.17
N ILE A 750 -26.91 -24.56 21.95
CA ILE A 750 -26.18 -25.35 20.94
C ILE A 750 -24.83 -25.83 21.50
N VAL A 751 -24.05 -24.92 22.11
CA VAL A 751 -22.76 -25.29 22.73
C VAL A 751 -22.96 -26.30 23.87
N THR A 752 -23.99 -26.12 24.69
CA THR A 752 -24.29 -27.00 25.83
C THR A 752 -24.60 -28.42 25.35
N GLU A 753 -25.47 -28.57 24.35
CA GLU A 753 -25.85 -29.86 23.77
C GLU A 753 -24.64 -30.60 23.15
N ILE A 754 -23.80 -29.87 22.42
CA ILE A 754 -22.58 -30.45 21.82
C ILE A 754 -21.63 -30.96 22.92
N VAL A 755 -21.44 -30.17 23.98
CA VAL A 755 -20.55 -30.54 25.08
C VAL A 755 -21.09 -31.74 25.86
N GLU A 756 -22.39 -31.80 26.13
CA GLU A 756 -23.02 -32.95 26.80
C GLU A 756 -22.84 -34.24 26.00
N LYS A 757 -23.12 -34.21 24.69
CA LYS A 757 -22.93 -35.34 23.78
C LYS A 757 -21.48 -35.86 23.77
N HIS A 758 -20.50 -34.95 23.81
CA HIS A 758 -19.08 -35.32 23.88
C HIS A 758 -18.67 -35.88 25.25
N LEU A 759 -19.23 -35.37 26.36
CA LEU A 759 -18.95 -35.88 27.70
C LEU A 759 -19.52 -37.29 27.93
N GLU A 760 -20.61 -37.64 27.25
CA GLU A 760 -21.20 -38.98 27.30
C GLU A 760 -20.35 -40.00 26.52
N SER A 761 -19.72 -39.58 25.42
CA SER A 761 -18.82 -40.40 24.60
C SER A 761 -17.64 -40.98 25.40
N ASN A 762 -17.20 -42.18 25.03
CA ASN A 762 -16.00 -42.82 25.58
C ASN A 762 -14.70 -42.37 24.86
N ASP A 763 -14.82 -41.68 23.74
CA ASP A 763 -13.72 -41.23 22.89
C ASP A 763 -13.69 -39.69 22.83
N PHE A 764 -13.29 -39.08 23.96
CA PHE A 764 -13.31 -37.62 24.13
C PHE A 764 -12.04 -36.98 23.58
N GLU A 765 -12.19 -36.14 22.56
CA GLU A 765 -11.11 -35.36 21.96
C GLU A 765 -11.38 -33.85 21.99
N TRP A 766 -10.41 -33.09 22.52
CA TRP A 766 -10.51 -31.63 22.64
C TRP A 766 -10.62 -30.91 21.29
N SER A 767 -9.88 -31.36 20.30
CA SER A 767 -9.89 -30.84 18.92
C SER A 767 -11.27 -31.00 18.31
N LYS A 768 -11.84 -32.20 18.40
CA LYS A 768 -13.15 -32.55 17.85
C LYS A 768 -14.27 -31.76 18.50
N LEU A 769 -14.28 -31.65 19.83
CA LEU A 769 -15.27 -30.84 20.55
C LEU A 769 -15.21 -29.36 20.12
N LYS A 770 -14.01 -28.76 20.02
CA LYS A 770 -13.86 -27.37 19.57
C LYS A 770 -14.32 -27.19 18.12
N GLN A 771 -14.04 -28.16 17.25
CA GLN A 771 -14.44 -28.13 15.86
C GLN A 771 -15.96 -28.21 15.71
N ASP A 772 -16.62 -29.14 16.39
CA ASP A 772 -18.08 -29.29 16.35
C ASP A 772 -18.79 -28.02 16.85
N ILE A 773 -18.30 -27.42 17.94
CA ILE A 773 -18.81 -26.13 18.43
C ILE A 773 -18.67 -25.05 17.35
N ARG A 774 -17.50 -24.97 16.69
CA ARG A 774 -17.24 -23.95 15.67
C ARG A 774 -18.15 -24.12 14.46
N GLU A 775 -18.28 -25.33 13.93
CA GLU A 775 -19.09 -25.63 12.74
C GLU A 775 -20.58 -25.38 12.98
N GLN A 776 -21.12 -25.87 14.10
CA GLN A 776 -22.55 -25.69 14.40
C GLN A 776 -22.91 -24.24 14.69
N LEU A 777 -22.10 -23.53 15.49
CA LEU A 777 -22.29 -22.10 15.70
C LEU A 777 -22.14 -21.33 14.39
N SER A 778 -21.16 -21.66 13.56
CA SER A 778 -20.96 -20.97 12.27
C SER A 778 -22.19 -21.11 11.38
N ARG A 779 -22.73 -22.32 11.28
CA ARG A 779 -23.92 -22.59 10.49
C ARG A 779 -25.14 -21.84 11.03
N TYR A 780 -25.41 -21.96 12.33
CA TYR A 780 -26.54 -21.29 12.96
C TYR A 780 -26.45 -19.76 12.82
N LEU A 781 -25.29 -19.17 13.12
CA LEU A 781 -25.08 -17.73 13.00
C LEU A 781 -25.22 -17.25 11.56
N PHE A 782 -24.73 -18.02 10.58
CA PHE A 782 -24.90 -17.69 9.18
C PHE A 782 -26.37 -17.79 8.72
N GLU A 783 -27.10 -18.81 9.15
CA GLU A 783 -28.53 -18.95 8.86
C GLU A 783 -29.35 -17.76 9.41
N GLN A 784 -29.02 -17.29 10.61
CA GLN A 784 -29.73 -16.19 11.27
C GLN A 784 -29.31 -14.80 10.79
N THR A 785 -28.05 -14.61 10.37
CA THR A 785 -27.47 -13.27 10.15
C THR A 785 -26.84 -13.06 8.78
N LYS A 786 -26.66 -14.13 7.99
CA LYS A 786 -25.93 -14.14 6.71
C LYS A 786 -24.50 -13.59 6.79
N ARG A 787 -23.90 -13.62 7.99
CA ARG A 787 -22.54 -13.18 8.28
C ARG A 787 -21.78 -14.30 9.01
N ARG A 788 -20.46 -14.37 8.84
CA ARG A 788 -19.61 -15.45 9.39
C ARG A 788 -18.55 -14.89 10.34
N PRO A 789 -18.85 -14.69 11.63
CA PRO A 789 -17.86 -14.15 12.56
C PRO A 789 -16.77 -15.17 12.82
N VAL A 790 -15.61 -14.68 13.28
CA VAL A 790 -14.57 -15.55 13.84
C VAL A 790 -15.11 -16.21 15.11
N ILE A 791 -15.27 -17.54 15.09
CA ILE A 791 -15.78 -18.29 16.24
C ILE A 791 -14.63 -18.89 17.05
N LEU A 792 -14.54 -18.48 18.32
CA LEU A 792 -13.50 -18.91 19.26
C LEU A 792 -14.10 -19.71 20.44
N PRO A 793 -14.07 -21.05 20.39
CA PRO A 793 -14.48 -21.90 21.50
C PRO A 793 -13.37 -22.03 22.56
N VAL A 794 -13.66 -21.61 23.78
CA VAL A 794 -12.78 -21.70 24.95
C VAL A 794 -13.39 -22.69 25.94
N ILE A 795 -12.69 -23.78 26.22
CA ILE A 795 -13.18 -24.82 27.13
C ILE A 795 -12.24 -24.91 28.32
N MET A 796 -12.81 -24.82 29.52
CA MET A 796 -12.08 -24.88 30.79
C MET A 796 -12.38 -26.21 31.50
N GLU A 797 -11.34 -26.92 31.96
CA GLU A 797 -11.51 -28.14 32.76
C GLU A 797 -11.35 -27.82 34.26
N ALA A 798 -12.40 -28.06 35.04
CA ALA A 798 -12.34 -27.95 36.50
C ALA A 798 -11.90 -29.30 37.10
N THR A 799 -10.59 -29.55 37.17
CA THR A 799 -10.05 -30.70 37.91
C THR A 799 -9.63 -30.30 39.33
N GLN A 800 -10.37 -30.73 40.35
CA GLN A 800 -9.83 -30.74 41.72
C GLN A 800 -8.78 -31.84 41.85
N ARG A 801 -7.50 -31.47 41.83
CA ARG A 801 -6.44 -32.29 42.44
C ARG A 801 -6.64 -32.23 43.96
N LYS A 802 -7.34 -33.19 44.55
CA LYS A 802 -7.09 -33.53 45.96
C LYS A 802 -5.66 -34.07 46.02
N GLY A 803 -4.72 -33.21 46.41
CA GLY A 803 -3.37 -33.61 46.75
C GLY A 803 -3.45 -34.76 47.75
N ARG A 804 -2.94 -35.92 47.34
CA ARG A 804 -2.73 -37.06 48.23
C ARG A 804 -1.69 -36.59 49.24
N LYS A 805 -2.10 -36.27 50.47
CA LYS A 805 -1.17 -36.20 51.61
C LYS A 805 -0.57 -37.60 51.72
N THR A 806 0.64 -37.77 51.25
CA THR A 806 1.48 -38.92 51.59
C THR A 806 1.79 -38.81 53.07
N SER A 807 1.11 -39.62 53.87
CA SER A 807 1.66 -40.09 55.15
C SER A 807 2.73 -41.12 54.81
N ASN A 808 3.98 -40.69 54.88
CA ASN A 808 5.13 -41.42 55.41
C ASN A 808 6.31 -40.46 55.54
#